data_AF-A0A7V3VBG2-F1
#
_entry.id   AF-A0A7V3VBG2-F1
#
_cell.length_a   1.000
_cell.length_b   1.000
_cell.length_c   1.000
_cell.angle_alpha   90.00
_cell.angle_beta   90.00
_cell.angle_gamma   90.00
#
_symmetry.space_group_name_H-M   'P 1'
#
loop_
_entity.id
_entity.type
_entity.pdbx_description
1 polymer ?
#
loop_
_entity_poly.entity_id
_entity_poly.type
_entity_poly.pdbx_seq_one_letter_code
_entity_poly.pdbx_strand_id
1 'polypeptide(L)'
;MTSLGKTKRPWLVGPIFVALLIYILTQAGWLSSLNGFFYDTALMFAARVSDQTPTVVFIRVNDPQQLSDKEAIQLLETLMGANARVVAFNFVPTQCSRDFFEYAAQLQVVVFGRLASAVPEDPDRFELAPWPAQATGLNLHWGAVYLAPPEAGVYRKQFTGLNITGTNALTLEAKAALLSMRNVSNFPLPPSFLVNFKIYGQIPNLDIARVIQKDLLPSLVKDKIVLIGMDPTLKSIETPLARNKNAMSLVEFQAYALHTLASHSIIGELKGILLFIVIVGITFATSLTSTHMGGWTILRTTFLLIVSTLLTSLALLAYANYWLPSGSLCLAILIQSTLELAHKNRLAQLAINELRLRTISAIEDRVGVQKNVSPNGWWDRLASFLKENFNLKRFVVLERNGETQKLIPTKFYNFRDDNLAPEYLDLGSQVYKQAIANQSPTLAHKILGPAQEMETDFICPLIYDGKLIGIWIVRLEKIRLVPPRKLEPLLLRLSYEIARTIYTNKAEKQRPKFGVRLTNWLASETNNPVYSELVRATESLAQYYEILEIVYEQISIPTFVFDFWGRLVKINAPAKQLLMQANFPTERFTAFELLTWLLDQNANEARTVLQNVLIEHSSASRSLTLPSQEDRQFLLRVYPLVNPRETHLKYAHANIRGIICELIETTSLATLASLKGIVADRLGVDLRNHLSAIKLAAALLESDSTQPSERTALLETIQQKVDTCVQILRECQKYLSPRVDTSSMKLFPIDALTTLELVCTQLTPKAAESGINFKIDSPQVMVQVLANPVELTTTFDGILRLLIADAAENSEICIQIRDEGTTVTFTFSNSGSGMPEEFLRDILTSPDDPTSEEFRLLRNATIWVRDWGGAIDIKSTVGKGYLISLKLRLFQTISKQA
;
A
#
# COMPACT_ATOMS: atom_id res chain seq x y z
N MET A 1 -37.10 -6.25 -20.18
CA MET A 1 -37.43 -7.64 -20.55
C MET A 1 -36.74 -7.94 -21.89
N THR A 2 -36.18 -9.15 -21.99
CA THR A 2 -35.64 -9.85 -23.19
C THR A 2 -34.35 -9.35 -23.87
N SER A 3 -33.37 -10.28 -23.96
CA SER A 3 -32.15 -10.29 -24.79
C SER A 3 -30.96 -9.46 -24.24
N LEU A 4 -29.87 -9.98 -23.66
CA LEU A 4 -29.17 -11.27 -23.77
C LEU A 4 -28.53 -11.64 -22.42
N GLY A 5 -29.17 -12.55 -21.69
CA GLY A 5 -28.59 -13.25 -20.53
C GLY A 5 -27.91 -14.54 -20.95
N LYS A 6 -26.70 -14.45 -21.52
CA LYS A 6 -25.88 -15.62 -21.88
C LYS A 6 -24.39 -15.42 -21.58
N THR A 7 -24.02 -14.97 -20.39
CA THR A 7 -22.72 -15.35 -19.83
C THR A 7 -22.93 -16.63 -19.04
N LYS A 8 -22.59 -17.75 -19.70
CA LYS A 8 -22.72 -19.11 -19.17
C LYS A 8 -22.15 -19.18 -17.75
N ARG A 9 -22.97 -19.64 -16.81
CA ARG A 9 -22.61 -20.05 -15.44
C ARG A 9 -21.30 -20.87 -15.47
N PRO A 10 -20.14 -20.30 -15.11
CA PRO A 10 -18.86 -21.01 -15.24
C PRO A 10 -18.75 -22.21 -14.28
N TRP A 11 -19.53 -22.20 -13.19
CA TRP A 11 -19.61 -23.30 -12.22
C TRP A 11 -20.18 -24.61 -12.78
N LEU A 12 -20.89 -24.58 -13.93
CA LEU A 12 -21.41 -25.80 -14.57
C LEU A 12 -20.46 -26.35 -15.64
N VAL A 13 -19.70 -25.49 -16.31
CA VAL A 13 -18.83 -25.89 -17.44
C VAL A 13 -17.50 -26.46 -16.94
N GLY A 14 -16.96 -25.89 -15.86
CA GLY A 14 -15.70 -26.34 -15.25
C GLY A 14 -15.71 -27.83 -14.84
N PRO A 15 -16.67 -28.28 -13.99
CA PRO A 15 -16.72 -29.66 -13.52
C PRO A 15 -16.84 -30.70 -14.64
N ILE A 16 -17.60 -30.40 -15.70
CA ILE A 16 -17.78 -31.28 -16.85
C ILE A 16 -16.49 -31.38 -17.66
N PHE A 17 -15.78 -30.27 -17.86
CA PHE A 17 -14.51 -30.27 -18.58
C PHE A 17 -13.43 -31.07 -17.83
N VAL A 18 -13.31 -30.86 -16.51
CA VAL A 18 -12.40 -31.63 -15.66
C VAL A 18 -12.76 -33.12 -15.68
N ALA A 19 -14.04 -33.45 -15.57
CA ALA A 19 -14.50 -34.84 -15.62
C ALA A 19 -14.22 -35.50 -16.98
N LEU A 20 -14.44 -34.79 -18.09
CA LEU A 20 -14.15 -35.28 -19.43
C LEU A 20 -12.65 -35.52 -19.62
N LEU A 21 -11.81 -34.56 -19.20
CA LEU A 21 -10.35 -34.67 -19.28
C LEU A 21 -9.86 -35.92 -18.53
N ILE A 22 -10.32 -36.10 -17.29
CA ILE A 22 -9.88 -37.22 -16.46
C ILE A 22 -10.40 -38.55 -17.01
N TYR A 23 -11.64 -38.59 -17.49
CA TYR A 23 -12.18 -39.78 -18.13
C TYR A 23 -11.37 -40.19 -19.36
N ILE A 24 -11.00 -39.24 -20.23
CA ILE A 24 -10.13 -39.50 -21.39
C ILE A 24 -8.78 -40.05 -20.94
N LEU A 25 -8.16 -39.44 -19.92
CA LEU A 25 -6.88 -39.90 -19.36
C LEU A 25 -6.97 -41.31 -18.74
N THR A 26 -8.09 -41.65 -18.10
CA THR A 26 -8.32 -42.99 -17.55
C THR A 26 -8.50 -44.01 -18.68
N GLN A 27 -9.27 -43.70 -19.73
CA GLN A 27 -9.48 -44.59 -20.88
C GLN A 27 -8.20 -44.79 -21.71
N ALA A 28 -7.37 -43.75 -21.84
CA ALA A 28 -6.06 -43.84 -22.50
C ALA A 28 -5.02 -44.65 -21.69
N GLY A 29 -5.36 -45.10 -20.48
CA GLY A 29 -4.47 -45.89 -19.63
C GLY A 29 -3.37 -45.09 -18.92
N TRP A 30 -3.33 -43.76 -19.06
CA TRP A 30 -2.29 -42.91 -18.44
C TRP A 30 -2.39 -42.89 -16.91
N LEU A 31 -3.60 -43.11 -16.38
CA LEU A 31 -3.86 -43.19 -14.94
C LEU A 31 -3.83 -44.64 -14.40
N SER A 32 -3.46 -45.64 -15.22
CA SER A 32 -3.46 -47.05 -14.82
C SER A 32 -2.46 -47.34 -13.68
N SER A 33 -1.27 -46.75 -13.73
CA SER A 33 -0.24 -46.90 -12.68
C SER A 33 -0.71 -46.34 -11.33
N LEU A 34 -1.32 -45.15 -11.36
CA LEU A 34 -1.82 -44.46 -10.18
C LEU A 34 -3.04 -45.19 -9.58
N ASN A 35 -3.98 -45.65 -10.42
CA ASN A 35 -5.09 -46.50 -9.98
C ASN A 35 -4.58 -47.84 -9.43
N GLY A 36 -3.56 -48.44 -10.05
CA GLY A 36 -2.93 -49.69 -9.62
C GLY A 36 -2.24 -49.57 -8.26
N PHE A 37 -1.57 -48.45 -7.98
CA PHE A 37 -0.96 -48.19 -6.67
C PHE A 37 -2.00 -48.15 -5.55
N PHE A 38 -3.12 -47.43 -5.75
CA PHE A 38 -4.20 -47.38 -4.77
C PHE A 38 -4.90 -48.74 -4.63
N TYR A 39 -5.06 -49.48 -5.73
CA TYR A 39 -5.62 -50.82 -5.72
C TYR A 39 -4.78 -51.78 -4.89
N ASP A 40 -3.47 -51.84 -5.14
CA ASP A 40 -2.56 -52.73 -4.40
C ASP A 40 -2.58 -52.42 -2.91
N THR A 41 -2.57 -51.14 -2.55
CA THR A 41 -2.64 -50.68 -1.16
C THR A 41 -3.96 -51.10 -0.51
N ALA A 42 -5.09 -50.84 -1.17
CA ALA A 42 -6.40 -51.22 -0.66
C ALA A 42 -6.56 -52.74 -0.54
N LEU A 43 -6.02 -53.51 -1.48
CA LEU A 43 -6.08 -54.97 -1.46
C LEU A 43 -5.24 -55.55 -0.33
N MET A 44 -4.05 -55.00 -0.04
CA MET A 44 -3.26 -55.39 1.13
C MET A 44 -4.02 -55.19 2.45
N PHE A 45 -4.74 -54.09 2.59
CA PHE A 45 -5.59 -53.85 3.77
C PHE A 45 -6.79 -54.79 3.79
N ALA A 46 -7.49 -54.96 2.67
CA ALA A 46 -8.66 -55.83 2.58
C ALA A 46 -8.31 -57.31 2.82
N ALA A 47 -7.13 -57.77 2.41
CA ALA A 47 -6.67 -59.13 2.64
C ALA A 47 -6.48 -59.45 4.13
N ARG A 48 -6.09 -58.46 4.96
CA ARG A 48 -5.94 -58.65 6.42
C ARG A 48 -7.25 -58.89 7.17
N VAL A 49 -8.37 -58.49 6.57
CA VAL A 49 -9.72 -58.55 7.17
C VAL A 49 -10.56 -59.65 6.50
N SER A 50 -9.98 -60.45 5.60
CA SER A 50 -10.71 -61.48 4.87
C SER A 50 -10.80 -62.78 5.65
N ASP A 51 -12.02 -63.33 5.73
CA ASP A 51 -12.30 -64.65 6.31
C ASP A 51 -12.48 -65.75 5.23
N GLN A 52 -12.08 -65.49 3.98
CA GLN A 52 -12.25 -66.47 2.90
C GLN A 52 -11.37 -67.70 3.11
N THR A 53 -12.01 -68.86 3.18
CA THR A 53 -11.30 -70.15 3.27
C THR A 53 -10.83 -70.63 1.89
N PRO A 54 -9.63 -71.19 1.76
CA PRO A 54 -9.10 -71.65 0.48
C PRO A 54 -9.89 -72.85 -0.05
N THR A 55 -10.45 -72.69 -1.26
CA THR A 55 -11.14 -73.75 -2.04
C THR A 55 -10.18 -74.58 -2.91
N VAL A 56 -8.94 -74.14 -3.03
CA VAL A 56 -7.87 -74.77 -3.81
C VAL A 56 -6.78 -75.25 -2.86
N VAL A 57 -6.18 -76.40 -3.19
CA VAL A 57 -4.97 -76.92 -2.55
C VAL A 57 -3.91 -77.05 -3.63
N PHE A 58 -2.70 -76.59 -3.31
CA PHE A 58 -1.57 -76.68 -4.22
C PHE A 58 -0.65 -77.84 -3.80
N ILE A 59 -0.29 -78.70 -4.76
CA ILE A 59 0.70 -79.77 -4.61
C ILE A 59 1.91 -79.44 -5.47
N ARG A 60 3.08 -79.29 -4.81
CA ARG A 60 4.34 -78.97 -5.46
C ARG A 60 5.02 -80.21 -6.02
N VAL A 61 5.47 -80.12 -7.27
CA VAL A 61 6.29 -81.14 -7.94
C VAL A 61 7.66 -80.55 -8.27
N ASN A 62 8.74 -81.18 -7.81
CA ASN A 62 10.11 -80.69 -8.02
C ASN A 62 10.63 -81.02 -9.43
N ASP A 63 10.27 -82.17 -10.01
CA ASP A 63 10.61 -82.54 -11.40
C ASP A 63 9.44 -83.33 -12.04
N PRO A 64 8.85 -82.87 -13.16
CA PRO A 64 7.79 -83.59 -13.87
C PRO A 64 8.24 -84.94 -14.44
N GLN A 65 9.55 -85.19 -14.59
CA GLN A 65 10.11 -86.45 -15.08
C GLN A 65 10.24 -87.53 -14.00
N GLN A 66 9.97 -87.22 -12.73
CA GLN A 66 10.09 -88.19 -11.63
C GLN A 66 8.82 -88.99 -11.35
N LEU A 67 7.67 -88.63 -11.93
CA LEU A 67 6.41 -89.37 -11.73
C LEU A 67 6.41 -90.68 -12.52
N SER A 68 6.67 -91.80 -11.84
CA SER A 68 6.44 -93.13 -12.41
C SER A 68 4.94 -93.38 -12.61
N ASP A 69 4.54 -94.21 -13.57
CA ASP A 69 3.14 -94.57 -13.81
C ASP A 69 2.40 -95.05 -12.55
N LYS A 70 3.07 -95.90 -11.76
CA LYS A 70 2.49 -96.42 -10.51
C LYS A 70 2.24 -95.32 -9.50
N GLU A 71 3.16 -94.35 -9.42
CA GLU A 71 3.06 -93.22 -8.50
C GLU A 71 1.98 -92.23 -8.96
N ALA A 72 1.84 -92.00 -10.26
CA ALA A 72 0.82 -91.12 -10.84
C ALA A 72 -0.61 -91.68 -10.66
N ILE A 73 -0.79 -92.99 -10.84
CA ILE A 73 -2.06 -93.67 -10.57
C ILE A 73 -2.36 -93.67 -9.07
N GLN A 74 -1.38 -94.00 -8.22
CA GLN A 74 -1.54 -93.99 -6.76
C GLN A 74 -1.86 -92.59 -6.22
N LEU A 75 -1.30 -91.53 -6.83
CA LEU A 75 -1.61 -90.14 -6.51
C LEU A 75 -3.09 -89.84 -6.80
N LEU A 76 -3.58 -90.20 -8.00
CA LEU A 76 -4.98 -90.01 -8.37
C LEU A 76 -5.91 -90.83 -7.46
N GLU A 77 -5.60 -92.09 -7.17
CA GLU A 77 -6.38 -92.93 -6.24
C GLU A 77 -6.45 -92.31 -4.83
N THR A 78 -5.33 -91.78 -4.33
CA THR A 78 -5.28 -91.17 -3.00
C THR A 78 -6.09 -89.86 -2.95
N LEU A 79 -6.00 -89.03 -3.99
CA LEU A 79 -6.77 -87.78 -4.07
C LEU A 79 -8.27 -88.02 -4.27
N MET A 80 -8.64 -88.99 -5.11
CA MET A 80 -10.04 -89.37 -5.33
C MET A 80 -10.62 -90.07 -4.11
N GLY A 81 -9.85 -90.92 -3.41
CA GLY A 81 -10.24 -91.54 -2.14
C GLY A 81 -10.43 -90.52 -1.01
N ALA A 82 -9.72 -89.39 -1.06
CA ALA A 82 -9.92 -88.24 -0.17
C ALA A 82 -11.07 -87.30 -0.60
N ASN A 83 -11.81 -87.65 -1.65
CA ASN A 83 -12.94 -86.89 -2.21
C ASN A 83 -12.55 -85.48 -2.75
N ALA A 84 -11.46 -85.39 -3.50
CA ALA A 84 -11.10 -84.20 -4.26
C ALA A 84 -12.15 -83.91 -5.37
N ARG A 85 -12.49 -82.65 -5.58
CA ARG A 85 -13.56 -82.24 -6.52
C ARG A 85 -13.10 -82.25 -7.98
N VAL A 86 -11.90 -81.74 -8.23
CA VAL A 86 -11.23 -81.68 -9.54
C VAL A 86 -9.72 -81.75 -9.29
N VAL A 87 -9.00 -82.48 -10.15
CA VAL A 87 -7.53 -82.53 -10.13
C VAL A 87 -7.00 -81.87 -11.40
N ALA A 88 -6.28 -80.76 -11.26
CA ALA A 88 -5.71 -80.01 -12.37
C ALA A 88 -4.18 -80.15 -12.37
N PHE A 89 -3.61 -80.63 -13.47
CA PHE A 89 -2.17 -80.61 -13.71
C PHE A 89 -1.79 -79.34 -14.47
N ASN A 90 -0.80 -78.59 -14.00
CA ASN A 90 -0.28 -77.42 -14.71
C ASN A 90 0.61 -77.77 -15.93
N PHE A 91 0.85 -79.06 -16.16
CA PHE A 91 1.65 -79.58 -17.27
C PHE A 91 1.06 -80.90 -17.76
N VAL A 92 1.55 -81.38 -18.91
CA VAL A 92 1.24 -82.73 -19.40
C VAL A 92 2.42 -83.65 -19.06
N PRO A 93 2.23 -84.71 -18.24
CA PRO A 93 3.29 -85.67 -17.94
C PRO A 93 3.76 -86.38 -19.21
N THR A 94 5.07 -86.40 -19.49
CA THR A 94 5.61 -86.97 -20.74
C THR A 94 6.13 -88.40 -20.60
N GLN A 95 6.38 -88.88 -19.38
CA GLN A 95 6.93 -90.22 -19.10
C GLN A 95 5.86 -91.26 -18.67
N CYS A 96 4.59 -90.86 -18.56
CA CYS A 96 3.49 -91.78 -18.21
C CYS A 96 3.03 -92.61 -19.42
N SER A 97 2.66 -93.87 -19.19
CA SER A 97 2.08 -94.75 -20.20
C SER A 97 0.62 -94.40 -20.48
N ARG A 98 0.08 -95.08 -21.50
CA ARG A 98 -1.31 -94.96 -21.94
C ARG A 98 -2.31 -95.33 -20.84
N ASP A 99 -1.96 -96.25 -19.93
CA ASP A 99 -2.83 -96.71 -18.84
C ASP A 99 -3.20 -95.57 -17.87
N PHE A 100 -2.25 -94.69 -17.56
CA PHE A 100 -2.49 -93.50 -16.73
C PHE A 100 -3.47 -92.53 -17.41
N PHE A 101 -3.28 -92.26 -18.70
CA PHE A 101 -4.16 -91.36 -19.45
C PHE A 101 -5.56 -91.94 -19.64
N GLU A 102 -5.68 -93.26 -19.84
CA GLU A 102 -6.97 -93.95 -19.87
C GLU A 102 -7.68 -93.88 -18.52
N TYR A 103 -6.97 -94.09 -17.42
CA TYR A 103 -7.51 -93.93 -16.06
C TYR A 103 -7.97 -92.49 -15.78
N ALA A 104 -7.17 -91.48 -16.15
CA ALA A 104 -7.54 -90.08 -16.03
C ALA A 104 -8.77 -89.71 -16.89
N ALA A 105 -8.89 -90.29 -18.09
CA ALA A 105 -10.05 -90.12 -18.95
C ALA A 105 -11.32 -90.76 -18.35
N GLN A 106 -11.21 -91.91 -17.68
CA GLN A 106 -12.34 -92.55 -16.99
C GLN A 106 -12.88 -91.70 -15.83
N LEU A 107 -12.00 -91.03 -15.09
CA LEU A 107 -12.37 -90.20 -13.94
C LEU A 107 -13.17 -88.94 -14.32
N GLN A 108 -13.02 -88.42 -15.55
CA GLN A 108 -13.69 -87.20 -16.06
C GLN A 108 -13.50 -85.89 -15.24
N VAL A 109 -12.79 -85.94 -14.11
CA VAL A 109 -12.51 -84.80 -13.23
C VAL A 109 -11.05 -84.34 -13.25
N VAL A 110 -10.25 -84.88 -14.18
CA VAL A 110 -8.83 -84.56 -14.35
C VAL A 110 -8.64 -83.60 -15.53
N VAL A 111 -7.89 -82.51 -15.33
CA VAL A 111 -7.60 -81.49 -16.37
C VAL A 111 -6.09 -81.37 -16.56
N PHE A 112 -5.64 -81.38 -17.81
CA PHE A 112 -4.23 -81.19 -18.16
C PHE A 112 -3.93 -79.81 -18.74
N GLY A 113 -2.90 -79.16 -18.19
CA GLY A 113 -2.41 -77.87 -18.62
C GLY A 113 -1.47 -78.00 -19.82
N ARG A 114 -1.83 -77.38 -20.94
CA ARG A 114 -0.97 -77.29 -22.13
C ARG A 114 -0.37 -75.90 -22.19
N LEU A 115 0.96 -75.81 -22.15
CA LEU A 115 1.66 -74.54 -22.25
C LEU A 115 1.31 -73.85 -23.58
N ALA A 116 0.86 -72.60 -23.48
CA ALA A 116 0.57 -71.75 -24.63
C ALA A 116 1.66 -70.68 -24.77
N SER A 117 2.24 -70.58 -25.96
CA SER A 117 3.24 -69.57 -26.30
C SER A 117 2.67 -68.65 -27.37
N ALA A 118 2.86 -67.34 -27.19
CA ALA A 118 2.49 -66.35 -28.20
C ALA A 118 3.40 -66.49 -29.42
N VAL A 119 2.84 -66.39 -30.63
CA VAL A 119 3.61 -66.41 -31.88
C VAL A 119 4.39 -65.09 -31.98
N PRO A 120 5.72 -65.12 -32.22
CA PRO A 120 6.53 -63.88 -32.25
C PRO A 120 6.08 -62.82 -33.25
N GLU A 121 5.46 -63.24 -34.37
CA GLU A 121 4.98 -62.36 -35.44
C GLU A 121 3.56 -61.80 -35.18
N ASP A 122 2.77 -62.45 -34.32
CA ASP A 122 1.41 -62.04 -33.97
C ASP A 122 1.15 -62.35 -32.49
N PRO A 123 1.33 -61.36 -31.58
CA PRO A 123 1.21 -61.56 -30.14
C PRO A 123 -0.21 -61.92 -29.66
N ASP A 124 -1.23 -61.75 -30.52
CA ASP A 124 -2.62 -62.11 -30.22
C ASP A 124 -2.95 -63.57 -30.63
N ARG A 125 -2.01 -64.25 -31.31
CA ARG A 125 -2.14 -65.65 -31.72
C ARG A 125 -1.28 -66.55 -30.84
N PHE A 126 -1.88 -67.62 -30.32
CA PHE A 126 -1.20 -68.58 -29.44
C PHE A 126 -1.04 -69.95 -30.10
N GLU A 127 0.10 -70.59 -29.86
CA GLU A 127 0.39 -71.98 -30.20
C GLU A 127 0.49 -72.83 -28.93
N LEU A 128 -0.03 -74.06 -28.99
CA LEU A 128 -0.05 -75.00 -27.86
C LEU A 128 1.06 -76.04 -27.98
N ALA A 129 1.64 -76.42 -26.84
CA ALA A 129 2.52 -77.57 -26.76
C ALA A 129 1.81 -78.86 -27.28
N PRO A 130 2.48 -79.70 -28.10
CA PRO A 130 1.89 -80.92 -28.67
C PRO A 130 1.59 -81.97 -27.58
N TRP A 131 0.64 -82.86 -27.86
CA TRP A 131 0.36 -84.01 -26.98
C TRP A 131 1.46 -85.08 -27.10
N PRO A 132 1.80 -85.78 -26.00
CA PRO A 132 2.59 -87.01 -26.06
C PRO A 132 1.87 -88.08 -26.89
N ALA A 133 2.63 -88.94 -27.58
CA ALA A 133 2.08 -90.01 -28.43
C ALA A 133 1.20 -91.02 -27.67
N GLN A 134 1.34 -91.09 -26.35
CA GLN A 134 0.57 -91.96 -25.45
C GLN A 134 -0.82 -91.39 -25.10
N ALA A 135 -1.02 -90.08 -25.25
CA ALA A 135 -2.25 -89.38 -24.89
C ALA A 135 -3.12 -89.01 -26.11
N THR A 136 -2.61 -89.23 -27.33
CA THR A 136 -3.31 -88.90 -28.58
C THR A 136 -4.48 -89.87 -28.81
N GLY A 137 -5.67 -89.31 -29.07
CA GLY A 137 -6.90 -90.09 -29.35
C GLY A 137 -7.78 -90.38 -28.12
N LEU A 138 -7.38 -89.94 -26.92
CA LEU A 138 -8.19 -90.06 -25.69
C LEU A 138 -9.00 -88.79 -25.42
N ASN A 139 -10.22 -88.92 -24.86
CA ASN A 139 -11.08 -87.78 -24.52
C ASN A 139 -10.68 -87.15 -23.18
N LEU A 140 -9.56 -86.42 -23.17
CA LEU A 140 -8.98 -85.77 -22.00
C LEU A 140 -9.42 -84.30 -21.91
N HIS A 141 -9.79 -83.84 -20.71
CA HIS A 141 -10.01 -82.41 -20.47
C HIS A 141 -8.67 -81.68 -20.42
N TRP A 142 -8.58 -80.54 -21.08
CA TRP A 142 -7.38 -79.72 -21.11
C TRP A 142 -7.72 -78.22 -21.03
N GLY A 143 -6.74 -77.43 -20.60
CA GLY A 143 -6.80 -75.97 -20.64
C GLY A 143 -5.43 -75.36 -20.95
N ALA A 144 -5.43 -74.16 -21.51
CA ALA A 144 -4.20 -73.46 -21.86
C ALA A 144 -3.53 -72.86 -20.62
N VAL A 145 -2.22 -73.07 -20.48
CA VAL A 145 -1.39 -72.51 -19.42
C VAL A 145 -0.66 -71.30 -19.98
N TYR A 146 -1.05 -70.11 -19.52
CA TYR A 146 -0.49 -68.84 -19.94
C TYR A 146 -0.52 -67.85 -18.78
N LEU A 147 0.46 -66.94 -18.75
CA LEU A 147 0.55 -65.86 -17.77
C LEU A 147 0.24 -64.54 -18.48
N ALA A 148 -0.87 -63.89 -18.10
CA ALA A 148 -1.23 -62.58 -18.63
C ALA A 148 -0.13 -61.53 -18.39
N PRO A 149 0.05 -60.55 -19.29
CA PRO A 149 1.11 -59.55 -19.15
C PRO A 149 0.92 -58.69 -17.88
N PRO A 150 2.02 -58.28 -17.21
CA PRO A 150 1.93 -57.48 -16.00
C PRO A 150 1.55 -56.02 -16.29
N GLU A 151 0.81 -55.40 -15.38
CA GLU A 151 0.50 -53.98 -15.43
C GLU A 151 1.50 -53.21 -14.56
N ALA A 152 2.40 -52.44 -15.19
CA ALA A 152 3.49 -51.73 -14.52
C ALA A 152 4.36 -52.65 -13.63
N GLY A 153 4.66 -53.86 -14.12
CA GLY A 153 5.50 -54.85 -13.43
C GLY A 153 4.76 -55.74 -12.41
N VAL A 154 3.50 -55.44 -12.09
CA VAL A 154 2.71 -56.20 -11.10
C VAL A 154 1.60 -57.01 -11.80
N TYR A 155 1.50 -58.29 -11.46
CA TYR A 155 0.49 -59.19 -12.00
C TYR A 155 -0.80 -59.11 -11.17
N ARG A 156 -1.83 -58.52 -11.76
CA ARG A 156 -3.16 -58.32 -11.13
C ARG A 156 -4.28 -59.09 -11.82
N LYS A 157 -4.12 -59.41 -13.10
CA LYS A 157 -5.17 -59.98 -13.98
C LYS A 157 -4.74 -61.31 -14.55
N GLN A 158 -5.74 -62.13 -14.88
CA GLN A 158 -5.57 -63.37 -15.64
C GLN A 158 -6.66 -63.48 -16.71
N PHE A 159 -6.36 -64.20 -17.80
CA PHE A 159 -7.31 -64.46 -18.88
C PHE A 159 -8.12 -65.73 -18.63
N THR A 160 -9.40 -65.74 -19.04
CA THR A 160 -10.26 -66.93 -18.97
C THR A 160 -10.22 -67.76 -20.25
N GLY A 161 -9.82 -67.14 -21.37
CA GLY A 161 -9.67 -67.80 -22.66
C GLY A 161 -8.61 -67.12 -23.52
N LEU A 162 -8.05 -67.89 -24.45
CA LEU A 162 -7.04 -67.47 -25.41
C LEU A 162 -7.53 -67.83 -26.82
N ASN A 163 -7.22 -66.99 -27.80
CA ASN A 163 -7.52 -67.29 -29.19
C ASN A 163 -6.46 -68.24 -29.76
N ILE A 164 -6.80 -69.52 -29.87
CA ILE A 164 -5.93 -70.57 -30.37
C ILE A 164 -6.51 -71.07 -31.69
N THR A 165 -5.78 -70.86 -32.79
CA THR A 165 -6.17 -71.30 -34.14
C THR A 165 -7.60 -70.92 -34.54
N GLY A 166 -8.08 -69.73 -34.16
CA GLY A 166 -9.43 -69.23 -34.49
C GLY A 166 -10.55 -69.73 -33.57
N THR A 167 -10.21 -70.50 -32.53
CA THR A 167 -11.15 -70.97 -31.49
C THR A 167 -10.74 -70.41 -30.13
N ASN A 168 -11.70 -69.89 -29.36
CA ASN A 168 -11.44 -69.38 -28.02
C ASN A 168 -11.30 -70.56 -27.05
N ALA A 169 -10.06 -70.98 -26.78
CA ALA A 169 -9.75 -72.05 -25.86
C ALA A 169 -9.67 -71.52 -24.43
N LEU A 170 -10.27 -72.24 -23.48
CA LEU A 170 -10.24 -71.84 -22.07
C LEU A 170 -8.85 -72.04 -21.45
N THR A 171 -8.49 -71.16 -20.52
CA THR A 171 -7.31 -71.34 -19.68
C THR A 171 -7.52 -72.49 -18.69
N LEU A 172 -6.42 -73.04 -18.17
CA LEU A 172 -6.44 -74.16 -17.22
C LEU A 172 -7.33 -73.83 -16.01
N GLU A 173 -7.20 -72.63 -15.48
CA GLU A 173 -7.93 -72.15 -14.31
C GLU A 173 -9.43 -72.05 -14.60
N ALA A 174 -9.81 -71.54 -15.78
CA ALA A 174 -11.20 -71.45 -16.19
C ALA A 174 -11.84 -72.82 -16.42
N LYS A 175 -11.12 -73.74 -17.08
CA LYS A 175 -11.61 -75.10 -17.34
C LYS A 175 -11.77 -75.90 -16.05
N ALA A 176 -10.79 -75.86 -15.16
CA ALA A 176 -10.84 -76.54 -13.87
C ALA A 176 -11.94 -75.97 -12.95
N ALA A 177 -12.13 -74.64 -12.95
CA ALA A 177 -13.23 -74.01 -12.23
C ALA A 177 -14.60 -74.46 -12.76
N LEU A 178 -14.81 -74.47 -14.09
CA LEU A 178 -16.07 -74.93 -14.70
C LEU A 178 -16.40 -76.39 -14.38
N LEU A 179 -15.41 -77.28 -14.43
CA LEU A 179 -15.59 -78.69 -14.09
C LEU A 179 -15.91 -78.91 -12.60
N SER A 180 -15.46 -78.01 -11.74
CA SER A 180 -15.85 -78.06 -10.34
C SER A 180 -17.33 -77.71 -10.17
N MET A 181 -17.90 -76.79 -10.96
CA MET A 181 -19.26 -76.28 -10.76
C MET A 181 -20.34 -77.34 -11.06
N ARG A 182 -21.32 -77.51 -10.16
CA ARG A 182 -22.45 -78.47 -10.35
C ARG A 182 -23.48 -78.01 -11.39
N ASN A 183 -23.46 -76.72 -11.78
CA ASN A 183 -24.32 -76.13 -12.82
C ASN A 183 -23.44 -75.39 -13.84
N VAL A 184 -23.15 -76.03 -14.97
CA VAL A 184 -22.17 -75.57 -15.98
C VAL A 184 -22.72 -74.47 -16.89
N SER A 185 -24.05 -74.32 -16.99
CA SER A 185 -24.70 -73.64 -18.11
C SER A 185 -24.90 -72.12 -18.01
N ASN A 186 -24.66 -71.46 -16.86
CA ASN A 186 -25.07 -70.06 -16.66
C ASN A 186 -23.99 -69.10 -16.11
N PHE A 187 -22.70 -69.48 -16.08
CA PHE A 187 -21.66 -68.57 -15.56
C PHE A 187 -20.94 -67.83 -16.71
N PRO A 188 -21.20 -66.52 -16.93
CA PRO A 188 -20.48 -65.74 -17.93
C PRO A 188 -19.06 -65.46 -17.43
N LEU A 189 -18.08 -66.18 -17.99
CA LEU A 189 -16.67 -65.91 -17.74
C LEU A 189 -16.25 -64.62 -18.47
N PRO A 190 -15.79 -63.57 -17.77
CA PRO A 190 -15.28 -62.37 -18.42
C PRO A 190 -13.96 -62.70 -19.15
N PRO A 191 -13.61 -62.03 -20.26
CA PRO A 191 -12.40 -62.34 -21.03
C PRO A 191 -11.11 -62.19 -20.21
N SER A 192 -11.10 -61.23 -19.27
CA SER A 192 -10.07 -61.06 -18.25
C SER A 192 -10.72 -60.77 -16.90
N PHE A 193 -10.05 -61.16 -15.81
CA PHE A 193 -10.52 -60.91 -14.45
C PHE A 193 -9.36 -60.51 -13.53
N LEU A 194 -9.67 -59.71 -12.51
CA LEU A 194 -8.75 -59.42 -11.43
C LEU A 194 -8.66 -60.62 -10.49
N VAL A 195 -7.44 -61.07 -10.21
CA VAL A 195 -7.18 -62.15 -9.27
C VAL A 195 -7.42 -61.64 -7.85
N ASN A 196 -8.29 -62.33 -7.11
CA ASN A 196 -8.60 -62.01 -5.74
C ASN A 196 -7.61 -62.73 -4.81
N PHE A 197 -6.73 -61.95 -4.19
CA PHE A 197 -5.72 -62.44 -3.25
C PHE A 197 -6.19 -62.45 -1.79
N LYS A 198 -7.46 -62.10 -1.51
CA LYS A 198 -8.00 -61.97 -0.15
C LYS A 198 -8.32 -63.33 0.50
N ILE A 199 -7.32 -64.15 0.80
CA ILE A 199 -7.51 -65.43 1.50
C ILE A 199 -7.02 -65.32 2.94
N TYR A 200 -7.72 -65.94 3.88
CA TYR A 200 -7.23 -66.08 5.26
C TYR A 200 -6.04 -67.05 5.29
N GLY A 201 -4.82 -66.52 5.46
CA GLY A 201 -3.57 -67.28 5.40
C GLY A 201 -3.02 -67.40 3.97
N GLN A 202 -2.30 -68.50 3.69
CA GLN A 202 -1.83 -68.85 2.35
C GLN A 202 -2.59 -70.08 1.85
N ILE A 203 -2.66 -70.24 0.52
CA ILE A 203 -3.18 -71.48 -0.08
C ILE A 203 -2.32 -72.64 0.45
N PRO A 204 -2.93 -73.71 1.02
CA PRO A 204 -2.18 -74.84 1.55
C PRO A 204 -1.27 -75.45 0.48
N ASN A 205 0.01 -75.55 0.80
CA ASN A 205 1.05 -76.11 -0.07
C ASN A 205 1.48 -77.48 0.49
N LEU A 206 1.32 -78.53 -0.30
CA LEU A 206 1.68 -79.90 0.03
C LEU A 206 2.79 -80.40 -0.90
N ASP A 207 3.74 -81.14 -0.34
CA ASP A 207 4.77 -81.82 -1.15
C ASP A 207 4.20 -83.12 -1.71
N ILE A 208 4.41 -83.38 -3.01
CA ILE A 208 3.95 -84.60 -3.69
C ILE A 208 4.41 -85.88 -2.98
N ALA A 209 5.60 -85.88 -2.39
CA ALA A 209 6.14 -87.03 -1.67
C ALA A 209 5.27 -87.45 -0.47
N ARG A 210 4.67 -86.47 0.24
CA ARG A 210 3.77 -86.75 1.38
C ARG A 210 2.42 -87.29 0.93
N VAL A 211 1.93 -86.80 -0.21
CA VAL A 211 0.65 -87.23 -0.80
C VAL A 211 0.72 -88.70 -1.24
N ILE A 212 1.83 -89.10 -1.89
CA ILE A 212 2.07 -90.48 -2.35
C ILE A 212 2.19 -91.46 -1.17
N GLN A 213 2.80 -91.02 -0.06
CA GLN A 213 2.95 -91.80 1.18
C GLN A 213 1.64 -91.97 1.99
N LYS A 214 0.50 -91.46 1.50
CA LYS A 214 -0.81 -91.43 2.17
C LYS A 214 -0.81 -90.65 3.51
N ASP A 215 0.18 -89.79 3.74
CA ASP A 215 0.26 -88.92 4.92
C ASP A 215 -0.50 -87.60 4.64
N LEU A 216 -1.83 -87.73 4.50
CA LEU A 216 -2.74 -86.62 4.18
C LEU A 216 -3.84 -86.53 5.21
N LEU A 217 -4.02 -85.35 5.78
CA LEU A 217 -5.24 -85.01 6.52
C LEU A 217 -6.40 -84.89 5.52
N PRO A 218 -7.42 -85.77 5.57
CA PRO A 218 -8.52 -85.74 4.60
C PRO A 218 -9.28 -84.40 4.58
N SER A 219 -9.27 -83.67 5.71
CA SER A 219 -9.88 -82.34 5.86
C SER A 219 -9.22 -81.25 4.99
N LEU A 220 -8.00 -81.45 4.52
CA LEU A 220 -7.32 -80.48 3.65
C LEU A 220 -7.76 -80.60 2.20
N VAL A 221 -8.11 -81.80 1.72
CA VAL A 221 -8.36 -82.10 0.30
C VAL A 221 -9.86 -82.29 -0.01
N LYS A 222 -10.65 -82.73 0.97
CA LYS A 222 -12.09 -83.01 0.81
C LYS A 222 -12.85 -81.81 0.23
N ASP A 223 -13.57 -82.04 -0.86
CA ASP A 223 -14.41 -81.07 -1.59
C ASP A 223 -13.64 -79.86 -2.19
N LYS A 224 -12.31 -79.91 -2.22
CA LYS A 224 -11.45 -78.86 -2.78
C LYS A 224 -10.92 -79.22 -4.17
N ILE A 225 -10.47 -78.21 -4.90
CA ILE A 225 -9.77 -78.38 -6.19
C ILE A 225 -8.29 -78.55 -5.91
N VAL A 226 -7.67 -79.58 -6.47
CA VAL A 226 -6.25 -79.88 -6.28
C VAL A 226 -5.48 -79.45 -7.52
N LEU A 227 -4.57 -78.49 -7.37
CA LEU A 227 -3.67 -78.03 -8.43
C LEU A 227 -2.30 -78.66 -8.22
N ILE A 228 -1.86 -79.49 -9.16
CA ILE A 228 -0.55 -80.11 -9.19
C ILE A 228 0.30 -79.32 -10.19
N GLY A 229 1.39 -78.71 -9.73
CA GLY A 229 2.23 -77.93 -10.65
C GLY A 229 3.69 -77.91 -10.28
N MET A 230 4.51 -77.66 -11.31
CA MET A 230 5.95 -77.51 -11.18
C MET A 230 6.29 -76.08 -10.79
N ASP A 231 7.25 -75.89 -9.90
CA ASP A 231 7.85 -74.58 -9.67
C ASP A 231 9.15 -74.51 -10.49
N PRO A 232 9.13 -74.01 -11.74
CA PRO A 232 10.34 -73.92 -12.53
C PRO A 232 11.29 -72.96 -11.81
N THR A 233 12.58 -73.32 -11.78
CA THR A 233 13.64 -72.53 -11.15
C THR A 233 13.56 -71.03 -11.51
N LEU A 234 13.13 -70.23 -10.53
CA LEU A 234 13.31 -68.77 -10.39
C LEU A 234 12.77 -67.86 -11.52
N LYS A 235 11.46 -67.87 -11.77
CA LYS A 235 10.73 -66.66 -12.20
C LYS A 235 9.73 -66.24 -11.12
N SER A 236 10.19 -65.38 -10.22
CA SER A 236 9.38 -64.84 -9.15
C SER A 236 8.44 -63.75 -9.68
N ILE A 237 7.13 -63.89 -9.44
CA ILE A 237 6.09 -62.99 -9.94
C ILE A 237 5.74 -61.97 -8.86
N GLU A 238 5.81 -60.68 -9.20
CA GLU A 238 5.35 -59.61 -8.30
C GLU A 238 3.82 -59.52 -8.34
N THR A 239 3.20 -59.62 -7.17
CA THR A 239 1.75 -59.51 -6.97
C THR A 239 1.45 -58.43 -5.94
N PRO A 240 0.19 -57.97 -5.81
CA PRO A 240 -0.17 -56.97 -4.81
C PRO A 240 0.20 -57.32 -3.36
N LEU A 241 0.24 -58.61 -2.99
CA LEU A 241 0.62 -59.08 -1.65
C LEU A 241 2.13 -59.36 -1.49
N ALA A 242 2.80 -59.68 -2.58
CA ALA A 242 4.16 -60.23 -2.58
C ALA A 242 5.04 -59.47 -3.57
N ARG A 243 5.84 -58.53 -3.06
CA ARG A 243 6.82 -57.72 -3.82
C ARG A 243 8.26 -58.06 -3.40
N ASN A 244 9.22 -57.92 -4.32
CA ASN A 244 10.65 -58.16 -4.09
C ASN A 244 10.95 -59.57 -3.53
N LYS A 245 11.53 -59.66 -2.32
CA LYS A 245 12.07 -60.89 -1.71
C LYS A 245 11.03 -61.99 -1.42
N ASN A 246 9.74 -61.65 -1.45
CA ASN A 246 8.63 -62.57 -1.20
C ASN A 246 7.80 -62.86 -2.46
N ALA A 247 8.35 -62.61 -3.65
CA ALA A 247 7.61 -62.78 -4.90
C ALA A 247 7.11 -64.22 -5.11
N MET A 248 5.91 -64.32 -5.68
CA MET A 248 5.10 -65.53 -5.72
C MET A 248 5.53 -66.45 -6.88
N SER A 249 5.41 -67.77 -6.72
CA SER A 249 5.62 -68.70 -7.84
C SER A 249 4.49 -68.60 -8.87
N LEU A 250 4.75 -69.01 -10.12
CA LEU A 250 3.71 -69.05 -11.16
C LEU A 250 2.52 -69.91 -10.73
N VAL A 251 2.78 -71.09 -10.17
CA VAL A 251 1.71 -72.01 -9.79
C VAL A 251 0.90 -71.48 -8.61
N GLU A 252 1.55 -70.80 -7.66
CA GLU A 252 0.85 -70.16 -6.56
C GLU A 252 -0.07 -69.04 -7.08
N PHE A 253 0.38 -68.21 -8.03
CA PHE A 253 -0.48 -67.21 -8.69
C PHE A 253 -1.67 -67.88 -9.41
N GLN A 254 -1.45 -68.98 -10.13
CA GLN A 254 -2.51 -69.73 -10.79
C GLN A 254 -3.48 -70.39 -9.78
N ALA A 255 -3.00 -70.79 -8.61
CA ALA A 255 -3.84 -71.27 -7.52
C ALA A 255 -4.78 -70.18 -7.00
N TYR A 256 -4.30 -68.94 -6.85
CA TYR A 256 -5.15 -67.78 -6.52
C TYR A 256 -6.14 -67.44 -7.65
N ALA A 257 -5.71 -67.52 -8.91
CA ALA A 257 -6.58 -67.30 -10.07
C ALA A 257 -7.70 -68.35 -10.14
N LEU A 258 -7.37 -69.63 -9.95
CA LEU A 258 -8.32 -70.73 -9.87
C LEU A 258 -9.26 -70.59 -8.67
N HIS A 259 -8.73 -70.18 -7.51
CA HIS A 259 -9.54 -69.91 -6.32
C HIS A 259 -10.56 -68.79 -6.59
N THR A 260 -10.13 -67.71 -7.25
CA THR A 260 -11.01 -66.57 -7.60
C THR A 260 -12.20 -67.01 -8.44
N LEU A 261 -11.96 -67.86 -9.45
CA LEU A 261 -13.01 -68.38 -10.33
C LEU A 261 -13.90 -69.41 -9.63
N ALA A 262 -13.32 -70.34 -8.87
CA ALA A 262 -14.07 -71.39 -8.17
C ALA A 262 -14.95 -70.85 -7.03
N SER A 263 -14.47 -69.82 -6.31
CA SER A 263 -15.20 -69.16 -5.21
C SER A 263 -16.16 -68.06 -5.66
N HIS A 264 -16.26 -67.78 -6.97
CA HIS A 264 -17.07 -66.70 -7.53
C HIS A 264 -16.73 -65.32 -6.94
N SER A 265 -15.45 -65.10 -6.59
CA SER A 265 -14.99 -63.88 -5.90
C SER A 265 -14.25 -62.91 -6.83
N ILE A 266 -14.66 -62.88 -8.11
CA ILE A 266 -14.08 -61.96 -9.12
C ILE A 266 -14.27 -60.51 -8.67
N ILE A 267 -13.20 -59.73 -8.71
CA ILE A 267 -13.26 -58.30 -8.38
C ILE A 267 -13.77 -57.53 -9.59
N GLY A 268 -14.92 -56.86 -9.42
CA GLY A 268 -15.51 -56.00 -10.44
C GLY A 268 -14.78 -54.66 -10.55
N GLU A 269 -14.56 -54.17 -11.78
CA GLU A 269 -14.00 -52.83 -12.03
C GLU A 269 -15.06 -51.91 -12.63
N LEU A 270 -15.18 -50.69 -12.11
CA LEU A 270 -16.05 -49.66 -12.69
C LEU A 270 -15.45 -49.14 -14.01
N LYS A 271 -16.11 -49.41 -15.14
CA LYS A 271 -15.67 -48.99 -16.48
C LYS A 271 -16.76 -48.32 -17.29
N GLY A 272 -16.36 -47.71 -18.40
CA GLY A 272 -17.27 -47.10 -19.39
C GLY A 272 -18.03 -45.88 -18.87
N ILE A 273 -19.24 -45.68 -19.37
CA ILE A 273 -20.06 -44.48 -19.13
C ILE A 273 -20.37 -44.29 -17.64
N LEU A 274 -20.53 -45.37 -16.88
CA LEU A 274 -20.86 -45.26 -15.46
C LEU A 274 -19.71 -44.66 -14.64
N LEU A 275 -18.45 -44.93 -15.02
CA LEU A 275 -17.29 -44.23 -14.45
C LEU A 275 -17.32 -42.73 -14.75
N PHE A 276 -17.66 -42.34 -15.98
CA PHE A 276 -17.80 -40.94 -16.35
C PHE A 276 -18.86 -40.23 -15.49
N ILE A 277 -20.02 -40.86 -15.28
CA ILE A 277 -21.10 -40.30 -14.43
C ILE A 277 -20.62 -40.10 -13.00
N VAL A 278 -19.88 -41.06 -12.43
CA VAL A 278 -19.32 -40.94 -11.08
C VAL A 278 -18.30 -39.79 -10.99
N ILE A 279 -17.40 -39.65 -11.96
CA ILE A 279 -16.43 -38.55 -12.00
C ILE A 279 -17.16 -37.20 -12.07
N VAL A 280 -18.17 -37.07 -12.94
CA VAL A 280 -19.00 -35.86 -13.05
C VAL A 280 -19.72 -35.56 -11.74
N GLY A 281 -20.31 -36.57 -11.10
CA GLY A 281 -21.00 -36.41 -9.82
C GLY A 281 -20.06 -35.88 -8.73
N ILE A 282 -18.83 -36.40 -8.66
CA ILE A 282 -17.82 -35.97 -7.69
C ILE A 282 -17.32 -34.56 -7.98
N THR A 283 -16.99 -34.22 -9.24
CA THR A 283 -16.54 -32.86 -9.58
C THR A 283 -17.64 -31.82 -9.38
N PHE A 284 -18.91 -32.21 -9.56
CA PHE A 284 -20.03 -31.34 -9.27
C PHE A 284 -20.27 -31.15 -7.77
N ALA A 285 -20.15 -32.23 -6.98
CA ALA A 285 -20.26 -32.17 -5.53
C ALA A 285 -19.14 -31.31 -4.90
N THR A 286 -17.91 -31.45 -5.37
CA THR A 286 -16.80 -30.59 -4.92
C THR A 286 -17.06 -29.13 -5.27
N SER A 287 -17.60 -28.85 -6.45
CA SER A 287 -17.93 -27.48 -6.85
C SER A 287 -19.06 -26.86 -6.03
N LEU A 288 -20.12 -27.61 -5.76
CA LEU A 288 -21.23 -27.13 -4.97
C LEU A 288 -20.78 -26.79 -3.54
N THR A 289 -20.00 -27.67 -2.92
CA THR A 289 -19.51 -27.47 -1.55
C THR A 289 -18.51 -26.32 -1.44
N SER A 290 -17.67 -26.11 -2.46
CA SER A 290 -16.65 -25.07 -2.45
C SER A 290 -17.21 -23.66 -2.70
N THR A 291 -18.37 -23.53 -3.36
CA THR A 291 -18.97 -22.20 -3.67
C THR A 291 -19.14 -21.34 -2.42
N HIS A 292 -19.63 -21.92 -1.32
CA HIS A 292 -19.96 -21.19 -0.09
C HIS A 292 -18.81 -21.04 0.91
N MET A 293 -17.62 -21.54 0.58
CA MET A 293 -16.52 -21.69 1.53
C MET A 293 -15.35 -20.74 1.25
N GLY A 294 -14.64 -20.31 2.30
CA GLY A 294 -13.36 -19.60 2.19
C GLY A 294 -12.20 -20.52 1.73
N GLY A 295 -11.07 -19.94 1.34
CA GLY A 295 -9.94 -20.71 0.77
C GLY A 295 -9.42 -21.85 1.66
N TRP A 296 -9.23 -21.58 2.96
CA TRP A 296 -8.79 -22.61 3.92
C TRP A 296 -9.81 -23.71 4.16
N THR A 297 -11.10 -23.37 4.15
CA THR A 297 -12.18 -24.36 4.27
C THR A 297 -12.28 -25.25 3.04
N ILE A 298 -12.00 -24.73 1.82
CA ILE A 298 -11.93 -25.54 0.60
C ILE A 298 -10.82 -26.60 0.68
N LEU A 299 -9.64 -26.25 1.20
CA LEU A 299 -8.55 -27.23 1.38
C LEU A 299 -8.95 -28.35 2.35
N ARG A 300 -9.59 -27.99 3.48
CA ARG A 300 -10.07 -28.97 4.46
C ARG A 300 -11.14 -29.89 3.89
N THR A 301 -12.13 -29.35 3.16
CA THR A 301 -13.17 -30.18 2.54
C THR A 301 -12.60 -31.07 1.44
N THR A 302 -11.67 -30.56 0.64
CA THR A 302 -10.96 -31.35 -0.38
C THR A 302 -10.25 -32.55 0.25
N PHE A 303 -9.51 -32.33 1.34
CA PHE A 303 -8.85 -33.42 2.07
C PHE A 303 -9.85 -34.45 2.61
N LEU A 304 -10.93 -33.99 3.26
CA LEU A 304 -11.97 -34.88 3.79
C LEU A 304 -12.65 -35.69 2.67
N LEU A 305 -12.89 -35.09 1.52
CA LEU A 305 -13.57 -35.74 0.39
C LEU A 305 -12.66 -36.78 -0.29
N ILE A 306 -11.35 -36.51 -0.37
CA ILE A 306 -10.34 -37.50 -0.80
C ILE A 306 -10.31 -38.69 0.16
N VAL A 307 -10.20 -38.43 1.47
CA VAL A 307 -10.18 -39.49 2.50
C VAL A 307 -11.47 -40.31 2.45
N SER A 308 -12.62 -39.64 2.38
CA SER A 308 -13.92 -40.32 2.24
C SER A 308 -13.97 -41.21 1.00
N THR A 309 -13.47 -40.71 -0.15
CA THR A 309 -13.47 -41.48 -1.40
C THR A 309 -12.57 -42.72 -1.28
N LEU A 310 -11.39 -42.59 -0.68
CA LEU A 310 -10.48 -43.71 -0.44
C LEU A 310 -11.09 -44.76 0.51
N LEU A 311 -11.73 -44.32 1.61
CA LEU A 311 -12.42 -45.21 2.54
C LEU A 311 -13.61 -45.93 1.89
N THR A 312 -14.39 -45.23 1.06
CA THR A 312 -15.50 -45.87 0.32
C THR A 312 -14.99 -46.89 -0.69
N SER A 313 -13.88 -46.62 -1.39
CA SER A 313 -13.27 -47.59 -2.30
C SER A 313 -12.74 -48.82 -1.55
N LEU A 314 -12.11 -48.61 -0.40
CA LEU A 314 -11.64 -49.70 0.47
C LEU A 314 -12.79 -50.57 0.97
N ALA A 315 -13.88 -49.96 1.44
CA ALA A 315 -15.06 -50.67 1.92
C ALA A 315 -15.72 -51.50 0.82
N LEU A 316 -15.89 -50.93 -0.38
CA LEU A 316 -16.42 -51.66 -1.54
C LEU A 316 -15.52 -52.82 -1.97
N LEU A 317 -14.19 -52.65 -1.92
CA LEU A 317 -13.26 -53.72 -2.22
C LEU A 317 -13.30 -54.82 -1.17
N ALA A 318 -13.34 -54.47 0.12
CA ALA A 318 -13.33 -55.41 1.22
C ALA A 318 -14.61 -56.26 1.26
N TYR A 319 -15.78 -55.62 1.20
CA TYR A 319 -17.08 -56.27 1.45
C TYR A 319 -17.86 -56.64 0.18
N ALA A 320 -17.70 -55.91 -0.93
CA ALA A 320 -18.50 -56.10 -2.14
C ALA A 320 -17.69 -56.64 -3.35
N ASN A 321 -16.39 -56.94 -3.17
CA ASN A 321 -15.48 -57.32 -4.26
C ASN A 321 -15.54 -56.34 -5.45
N TYR A 322 -15.67 -55.04 -5.18
CA TYR A 322 -15.83 -54.04 -6.24
C TYR A 322 -14.80 -52.92 -6.08
N TRP A 323 -14.09 -52.58 -7.16
CA TRP A 323 -13.04 -51.57 -7.16
C TRP A 323 -13.49 -50.30 -7.89
N LEU A 324 -13.43 -49.18 -7.18
CA LEU A 324 -13.52 -47.84 -7.76
C LEU A 324 -12.12 -47.37 -8.16
N PRO A 325 -11.93 -46.78 -9.35
CA PRO A 325 -10.68 -46.14 -9.77
C PRO A 325 -10.33 -44.90 -8.91
N SER A 326 -10.00 -45.13 -7.65
CA SER A 326 -9.90 -44.11 -6.59
C SER A 326 -8.84 -43.07 -6.91
N GLY A 327 -7.76 -43.48 -7.58
CA GLY A 327 -6.73 -42.55 -8.04
C GLY A 327 -7.23 -41.51 -9.03
N SER A 328 -8.07 -41.92 -9.99
CA SER A 328 -8.71 -41.02 -10.95
C SER A 328 -9.71 -40.08 -10.25
N LEU A 329 -10.46 -40.59 -9.26
CA LEU A 329 -11.39 -39.80 -8.46
C LEU A 329 -10.67 -38.76 -7.58
N CYS A 330 -9.58 -39.14 -6.92
CA CYS A 330 -8.79 -38.22 -6.09
C CYS A 330 -8.19 -37.09 -6.94
N LEU A 331 -7.68 -37.42 -8.13
CA LEU A 331 -7.14 -36.44 -9.06
C LEU A 331 -8.23 -35.48 -9.55
N ALA A 332 -9.46 -35.96 -9.77
CA ALA A 332 -10.61 -35.11 -10.12
C ALA A 332 -10.96 -34.11 -9.02
N ILE A 333 -10.98 -34.56 -7.78
CA ILE A 333 -11.23 -33.70 -6.61
C ILE A 333 -10.14 -32.63 -6.49
N LEU A 334 -8.88 -33.00 -6.70
CA LEU A 334 -7.73 -32.10 -6.55
C LEU A 334 -7.67 -31.05 -7.68
N ILE A 335 -7.89 -31.46 -8.93
CA ILE A 335 -7.92 -30.50 -10.06
C ILE A 335 -9.11 -29.53 -9.92
N GLN A 336 -10.30 -30.03 -9.57
CA GLN A 336 -11.48 -29.18 -9.44
C GLN A 336 -11.33 -28.15 -8.32
N SER A 337 -10.85 -28.56 -7.14
CA SER A 337 -10.64 -27.67 -5.99
C SER A 337 -9.56 -26.61 -6.25
N THR A 338 -8.48 -26.95 -6.95
CA THR A 338 -7.42 -25.99 -7.31
C THR A 338 -7.90 -24.95 -8.32
N LEU A 339 -8.68 -25.34 -9.33
CA LEU A 339 -9.33 -24.42 -10.27
C LEU A 339 -10.24 -23.42 -9.55
N GLU A 340 -11.00 -23.88 -8.56
CA GLU A 340 -11.92 -23.03 -7.80
C GLU A 340 -11.18 -22.05 -6.90
N LEU A 341 -10.11 -22.50 -6.24
CA LEU A 341 -9.26 -21.62 -5.45
C LEU A 341 -8.61 -20.55 -6.33
N ALA A 342 -8.10 -20.94 -7.51
CA ALA A 342 -7.53 -20.00 -8.48
C ALA A 342 -8.56 -19.00 -8.99
N HIS A 343 -9.79 -19.45 -9.26
CA HIS A 343 -10.89 -18.59 -9.69
C HIS A 343 -11.27 -17.57 -8.61
N LYS A 344 -11.45 -18.01 -7.36
CA LYS A 344 -11.73 -17.15 -6.21
C LYS A 344 -10.63 -16.12 -5.96
N ASN A 345 -9.36 -16.53 -6.03
CA ASN A 345 -8.23 -15.62 -5.85
C ASN A 345 -8.19 -14.54 -6.93
N ARG A 346 -8.48 -14.88 -8.20
CA ARG A 346 -8.55 -13.88 -9.28
C ARG A 346 -9.68 -12.88 -9.07
N LEU A 347 -10.86 -13.33 -8.66
CA LEU A 347 -11.99 -12.45 -8.37
C LEU A 347 -11.69 -11.51 -7.20
N ALA A 348 -11.08 -12.02 -6.12
CA ALA A 348 -10.66 -11.22 -4.98
C ALA A 348 -9.65 -10.13 -5.39
N GLN A 349 -8.67 -10.46 -6.23
CA GLN A 349 -7.70 -9.47 -6.74
C GLN A 349 -8.35 -8.37 -7.58
N LEU A 350 -9.33 -8.71 -8.42
CA LEU A 350 -10.08 -7.72 -9.20
C LEU A 350 -10.87 -6.78 -8.27
N ALA A 351 -11.53 -7.32 -7.24
CA ALA A 351 -12.27 -6.52 -6.27
C ALA A 351 -11.37 -5.56 -5.47
N ILE A 352 -10.20 -6.02 -5.01
CA ILE A 352 -9.22 -5.19 -4.30
C ILE A 352 -8.73 -4.04 -5.19
N ASN A 353 -8.41 -4.33 -6.45
CA ASN A 353 -7.98 -3.30 -7.39
C ASN A 353 -9.07 -2.25 -7.63
N GLU A 354 -10.33 -2.67 -7.71
CA GLU A 354 -11.44 -1.72 -7.86
C GLU A 354 -11.63 -0.87 -6.60
N LEU A 355 -11.62 -1.46 -5.41
CA LEU A 355 -11.68 -0.71 -4.15
C LEU A 355 -10.54 0.29 -4.04
N ARG A 356 -9.31 -0.12 -4.41
CA ARG A 356 -8.16 0.77 -4.46
C ARG A 356 -8.43 1.95 -5.39
N LEU A 357 -8.96 1.71 -6.59
CA LEU A 357 -9.28 2.78 -7.54
C LEU A 357 -10.39 3.69 -7.01
N ARG A 358 -11.46 3.16 -6.42
CA ARG A 358 -12.54 3.95 -5.80
C ARG A 358 -12.07 4.78 -4.62
N THR A 359 -11.19 4.23 -3.79
CA THR A 359 -10.62 4.94 -2.63
C THR A 359 -9.73 6.07 -3.11
N ILE A 360 -8.86 5.79 -4.09
CA ILE A 360 -8.01 6.80 -4.70
C ILE A 360 -8.87 7.89 -5.35
N SER A 361 -9.89 7.54 -6.13
CA SER A 361 -10.77 8.54 -6.74
C SER A 361 -11.54 9.34 -5.70
N ALA A 362 -12.08 8.70 -4.65
CA ALA A 362 -12.81 9.40 -3.59
C ALA A 362 -11.92 10.35 -2.78
N ILE A 363 -10.66 9.97 -2.51
CA ILE A 363 -9.67 10.86 -1.90
C ILE A 363 -9.30 11.99 -2.87
N GLU A 364 -9.06 11.67 -4.15
CA GLU A 364 -8.69 12.65 -5.17
C GLU A 364 -9.81 13.68 -5.42
N ASP A 365 -11.07 13.27 -5.43
CA ASP A 365 -12.24 14.15 -5.58
C ASP A 365 -12.43 15.06 -4.35
N ARG A 366 -12.15 14.55 -3.15
CA ARG A 366 -12.28 15.32 -1.90
C ARG A 366 -11.10 16.26 -1.63
N VAL A 367 -9.90 15.91 -2.08
CA VAL A 367 -8.67 16.73 -1.91
C VAL A 367 -8.53 17.78 -3.02
N GLY A 368 -9.10 17.55 -4.20
CA GLY A 368 -8.92 18.41 -5.36
C GLY A 368 -10.15 19.27 -5.68
N VAL A 369 -10.21 20.49 -5.15
CA VAL A 369 -11.19 21.51 -5.61
C VAL A 369 -11.04 21.82 -7.12
N GLN A 370 -9.94 21.43 -7.78
CA GLN A 370 -9.69 21.81 -9.18
C GLN A 370 -8.96 20.77 -10.04
N LYS A 371 -9.48 19.53 -10.15
CA LYS A 371 -8.93 18.53 -11.11
C LYS A 371 -9.46 18.64 -12.55
N ASN A 372 -10.47 19.48 -12.82
CA ASN A 372 -10.97 19.74 -14.19
C ASN A 372 -10.04 20.70 -14.98
N VAL A 373 -8.76 20.37 -15.08
CA VAL A 373 -7.84 21.06 -16.00
C VAL A 373 -7.28 20.08 -17.01
N SER A 374 -7.49 20.40 -18.28
CA SER A 374 -6.90 19.72 -19.42
C SER A 374 -5.39 19.49 -19.22
N PRO A 375 -4.83 18.34 -19.66
CA PRO A 375 -3.41 17.99 -19.47
C PRO A 375 -2.41 19.08 -19.91
N ASN A 376 -2.79 19.93 -20.87
CA ASN A 376 -1.94 20.99 -21.39
C ASN A 376 -1.95 22.29 -20.54
N GLY A 377 -2.99 22.52 -19.73
CA GLY A 377 -3.14 23.76 -18.95
C GLY A 377 -2.29 23.82 -17.68
N TRP A 378 -1.64 22.73 -17.28
CA TRP A 378 -0.65 22.77 -16.18
C TRP A 378 0.58 23.60 -16.56
N TRP A 379 1.07 23.46 -17.79
CA TRP A 379 2.28 24.14 -18.24
C TRP A 379 2.08 25.66 -18.34
N ASP A 380 0.93 26.10 -18.84
CA ASP A 380 0.61 27.52 -18.94
C ASP A 380 0.45 28.15 -17.54
N ARG A 381 -0.01 27.36 -16.55
CA ARG A 381 -0.09 27.77 -15.15
C ARG A 381 1.27 27.83 -14.47
N LEU A 382 2.12 26.82 -14.68
CA LEU A 382 3.51 26.88 -14.21
C LEU A 382 4.21 28.10 -14.80
N ALA A 383 4.01 28.38 -16.09
CA ALA A 383 4.56 29.57 -16.73
C ALA A 383 4.05 30.86 -16.08
N SER A 384 2.75 30.95 -15.78
CA SER A 384 2.14 32.11 -15.13
C SER A 384 2.66 32.29 -13.71
N PHE A 385 2.71 31.23 -12.90
CA PHE A 385 3.28 31.24 -11.54
C PHE A 385 4.75 31.70 -11.54
N LEU A 386 5.54 31.14 -12.45
CA LEU A 386 6.96 31.46 -12.61
C LEU A 386 7.16 32.93 -13.05
N LYS A 387 6.31 33.43 -13.95
CA LYS A 387 6.29 34.83 -14.37
C LYS A 387 5.93 35.76 -13.21
N GLU A 388 4.83 35.48 -12.52
CA GLU A 388 4.24 36.32 -11.48
C GLU A 388 5.15 36.43 -10.25
N ASN A 389 5.72 35.31 -9.81
CA ASN A 389 6.49 35.25 -8.56
C ASN A 389 8.00 35.50 -8.76
N PHE A 390 8.58 35.19 -9.92
CA PHE A 390 10.04 35.22 -10.12
C PHE A 390 10.50 36.09 -11.31
N ASN A 391 9.59 36.85 -11.95
CA ASN A 391 9.88 37.74 -13.09
C ASN A 391 10.66 37.03 -14.22
N LEU A 392 10.23 35.82 -14.55
CA LEU A 392 10.90 34.98 -15.52
C LEU A 392 10.64 35.43 -16.97
N LYS A 393 11.72 35.68 -17.73
CA LYS A 393 11.62 36.17 -19.12
C LYS A 393 11.43 35.03 -20.12
N ARG A 394 12.18 33.93 -19.97
CA ARG A 394 12.18 32.76 -20.86
C ARG A 394 12.48 31.48 -20.08
N PHE A 395 11.83 30.37 -20.45
CA PHE A 395 12.23 29.03 -19.99
C PHE A 395 11.86 27.94 -20.98
N VAL A 396 12.56 26.82 -20.89
CA VAL A 396 12.37 25.62 -21.70
C VAL A 396 12.42 24.38 -20.82
N VAL A 397 11.46 23.47 -21.00
CA VAL A 397 11.45 22.17 -20.34
C VAL A 397 11.67 21.07 -21.36
N LEU A 398 12.74 20.30 -21.15
CA LEU A 398 13.18 19.18 -21.96
C LEU A 398 12.92 17.89 -21.19
N GLU A 399 12.09 17.01 -21.73
CA GLU A 399 11.76 15.73 -21.11
C GLU A 399 12.59 14.59 -21.72
N ARG A 400 13.02 13.63 -20.89
CA ARG A 400 13.70 12.44 -21.38
C ARG A 400 12.72 11.46 -22.00
N ASN A 401 13.00 11.02 -23.23
CA ASN A 401 12.22 9.98 -23.89
C ASN A 401 12.65 8.57 -23.43
N GLY A 402 12.04 8.09 -22.34
CA GLY A 402 12.25 6.72 -21.85
C GLY A 402 13.72 6.38 -21.60
N GLU A 403 14.19 5.27 -22.17
CA GLU A 403 15.57 4.79 -22.01
C GLU A 403 16.60 5.54 -22.88
N THR A 404 16.16 6.28 -23.90
CA THR A 404 17.07 6.97 -24.83
C THR A 404 17.75 8.19 -24.19
N GLN A 405 18.92 8.58 -24.73
CA GLN A 405 19.63 9.81 -24.36
C GLN A 405 19.04 11.08 -25.05
N LYS A 406 17.98 10.93 -25.85
CA LYS A 406 17.35 12.06 -26.52
C LYS A 406 16.33 12.76 -25.61
N LEU A 407 16.41 14.09 -25.59
CA LEU A 407 15.47 14.98 -24.94
C LEU A 407 14.43 15.47 -25.94
N ILE A 408 13.18 15.54 -25.49
CA ILE A 408 12.06 16.08 -26.26
C ILE A 408 11.65 17.41 -25.63
N PRO A 409 11.63 18.51 -26.41
CA PRO A 409 11.10 19.76 -25.91
C PRO A 409 9.61 19.60 -25.66
N THR A 410 9.20 19.77 -24.40
CA THR A 410 7.80 19.56 -23.99
C THR A 410 7.04 20.88 -23.93
N LYS A 411 7.70 21.97 -23.52
CA LYS A 411 7.10 23.31 -23.47
C LYS A 411 8.15 24.41 -23.55
N PHE A 412 7.76 25.48 -24.25
CA PHE A 412 8.49 26.74 -24.35
C PHE A 412 7.66 27.88 -23.78
N TYR A 413 8.32 28.83 -23.12
CA TYR A 413 7.72 30.09 -22.73
C TYR A 413 8.57 31.26 -23.22
N ASN A 414 7.96 32.13 -24.02
CA ASN A 414 8.58 33.30 -24.64
C ASN A 414 9.84 32.96 -25.47
N PHE A 415 9.88 31.74 -26.03
CA PHE A 415 10.91 31.16 -26.87
C PHE A 415 10.25 30.25 -27.92
N ARG A 416 10.83 30.10 -29.11
CA ARG A 416 10.32 29.23 -30.19
C ARG A 416 11.23 28.01 -30.35
N ASP A 417 10.64 26.86 -30.70
CA ASP A 417 11.33 25.57 -30.85
C ASP A 417 12.50 25.66 -31.85
N ASP A 418 12.28 26.33 -32.98
CA ASP A 418 13.26 26.52 -34.08
C ASP A 418 14.58 27.21 -33.67
N ASN A 419 14.61 27.87 -32.50
CA ASN A 419 15.78 28.60 -32.02
C ASN A 419 16.68 27.78 -31.08
N LEU A 420 16.29 26.55 -30.70
CA LEU A 420 17.12 25.67 -29.88
C LEU A 420 18.05 24.86 -30.80
N ALA A 421 19.37 25.00 -30.65
CA ALA A 421 20.30 24.20 -31.45
C ALA A 421 20.13 22.69 -31.16
N PRO A 422 20.18 21.81 -32.18
CA PRO A 422 19.95 20.37 -32.03
C PRO A 422 20.95 19.69 -31.06
N GLU A 423 22.10 20.31 -30.83
CA GLU A 423 23.12 19.88 -29.85
C GLU A 423 22.63 19.90 -28.38
N TYR A 424 21.60 20.70 -28.08
CA TYR A 424 20.99 20.80 -26.75
C TYR A 424 19.88 19.77 -26.49
N LEU A 425 19.50 18.99 -27.50
CA LEU A 425 18.50 17.91 -27.39
C LEU A 425 19.13 16.55 -27.03
N ASP A 426 20.44 16.49 -26.85
CA ASP A 426 21.16 15.30 -26.40
C ASP A 426 21.61 15.45 -24.94
N LEU A 427 21.25 14.47 -24.10
CA LEU A 427 21.70 14.37 -22.71
C LEU A 427 23.23 14.22 -22.59
N GLY A 428 23.91 13.74 -23.64
CA GLY A 428 25.36 13.57 -23.67
C GLY A 428 26.19 14.86 -23.80
N SER A 429 25.54 15.99 -24.09
CA SER A 429 26.21 17.28 -24.29
C SER A 429 27.01 17.70 -23.05
N GLN A 430 28.21 18.28 -23.27
CA GLN A 430 29.07 18.75 -22.17
C GLN A 430 28.37 19.78 -21.27
N VAL A 431 27.40 20.49 -21.83
CA VAL A 431 26.62 21.55 -21.19
C VAL A 431 25.81 21.03 -19.99
N TYR A 432 25.36 19.78 -20.02
CA TYR A 432 24.54 19.18 -18.95
C TYR A 432 25.35 18.33 -17.97
N LYS A 433 26.59 17.95 -18.31
CA LYS A 433 27.40 17.01 -17.50
C LYS A 433 27.64 17.51 -16.07
N GLN A 434 27.94 18.80 -15.90
CA GLN A 434 28.17 19.39 -14.58
C GLN A 434 26.89 19.44 -13.74
N ALA A 435 25.77 19.83 -14.34
CA ALA A 435 24.47 19.88 -13.67
C ALA A 435 23.99 18.48 -13.22
N ILE A 436 24.14 17.47 -14.08
CA ILE A 436 23.72 16.09 -13.79
C ILE A 436 24.64 15.45 -12.74
N ALA A 437 25.96 15.66 -12.82
CA ALA A 437 26.92 15.11 -11.87
C ALA A 437 26.74 15.70 -10.45
N ASN A 438 26.50 17.00 -10.36
CA ASN A 438 26.31 17.69 -9.09
C ASN A 438 24.87 17.60 -8.56
N GLN A 439 23.92 17.14 -9.40
CA GLN A 439 22.48 17.12 -9.11
C GLN A 439 21.95 18.49 -8.63
N SER A 440 22.53 19.57 -9.14
CA SER A 440 22.25 20.95 -8.73
C SER A 440 22.13 21.87 -9.94
N PRO A 441 21.43 23.01 -9.81
CA PRO A 441 21.42 24.04 -10.84
C PRO A 441 22.83 24.53 -11.14
N THR A 442 23.15 24.74 -12.42
CA THR A 442 24.44 25.31 -12.84
C THR A 442 24.21 26.50 -13.77
N LEU A 443 25.09 27.50 -13.66
CA LEU A 443 25.10 28.66 -14.55
C LEU A 443 25.48 28.23 -15.98
N ALA A 444 24.75 28.75 -16.96
CA ALA A 444 25.04 28.57 -18.37
C ALA A 444 25.12 29.92 -19.08
N HIS A 445 25.84 29.96 -20.20
CA HIS A 445 25.97 31.17 -21.01
C HIS A 445 25.29 30.97 -22.37
N LYS A 446 24.28 31.81 -22.63
CA LYS A 446 23.68 32.06 -23.96
C LYS A 446 22.99 30.87 -24.63
N ILE A 447 22.19 30.09 -23.90
CA ILE A 447 21.41 28.97 -24.47
C ILE A 447 20.08 29.47 -25.05
N LEU A 448 19.44 30.45 -24.41
CA LEU A 448 18.10 30.95 -24.79
C LEU A 448 18.15 32.19 -25.73
N GLY A 449 19.14 32.27 -26.62
CA GLY A 449 19.33 33.37 -27.58
C GLY A 449 20.11 34.58 -27.01
N PRO A 450 20.20 35.71 -27.73
CA PRO A 450 20.99 36.87 -27.32
C PRO A 450 20.48 37.42 -25.98
N ALA A 451 21.41 37.69 -25.07
CA ALA A 451 21.16 38.17 -23.71
C ALA A 451 21.53 39.66 -23.60
N GLN A 452 20.69 40.45 -22.91
CA GLN A 452 21.09 41.79 -22.46
C GLN A 452 22.10 41.68 -21.30
N GLU A 453 22.90 42.71 -21.03
CA GLU A 453 24.02 42.69 -20.07
C GLU A 453 23.63 42.31 -18.62
N MET A 454 22.34 42.21 -18.31
CA MET A 454 21.80 41.92 -16.98
C MET A 454 20.94 40.64 -16.89
N GLU A 455 21.10 39.70 -17.83
CA GLU A 455 20.39 38.39 -17.82
C GLU A 455 21.35 37.19 -17.71
N THR A 456 20.97 36.15 -16.97
CA THR A 456 21.75 34.89 -16.84
C THR A 456 20.89 33.64 -17.04
N ASP A 457 21.44 32.64 -17.74
CA ASP A 457 20.80 31.34 -17.96
C ASP A 457 21.22 30.33 -16.86
N PHE A 458 20.26 29.53 -16.40
CA PHE A 458 20.48 28.42 -15.47
C PHE A 458 19.98 27.12 -16.07
N ILE A 459 20.72 26.05 -15.83
CA ILE A 459 20.35 24.67 -16.18
C ILE A 459 20.02 23.94 -14.88
N CYS A 460 18.82 23.39 -14.80
CA CYS A 460 18.32 22.69 -13.64
C CYS A 460 17.97 21.24 -14.01
N PRO A 461 18.64 20.22 -13.44
CA PRO A 461 18.28 18.83 -13.67
C PRO A 461 16.95 18.50 -12.96
N LEU A 462 16.04 17.83 -13.67
CA LEU A 462 14.75 17.38 -13.15
C LEU A 462 14.90 15.94 -12.65
N ILE A 463 15.23 15.77 -11.37
CA ILE A 463 15.46 14.46 -10.74
C ILE A 463 14.36 14.20 -9.72
N TYR A 464 13.74 13.03 -9.80
CA TYR A 464 12.77 12.56 -8.82
C TYR A 464 13.02 11.07 -8.53
N ASP A 465 13.04 10.70 -7.25
CA ASP A 465 13.31 9.31 -6.79
C ASP A 465 14.57 8.69 -7.42
N GLY A 466 15.65 9.48 -7.51
CA GLY A 466 16.93 9.07 -8.08
C GLY A 466 16.95 8.90 -9.61
N LYS A 467 15.84 9.17 -10.31
CA LYS A 467 15.74 9.09 -11.78
C LYS A 467 15.72 10.47 -12.40
N LEU A 468 16.54 10.67 -13.43
CA LEU A 468 16.54 11.89 -14.26
C LEU A 468 15.35 11.84 -15.23
N ILE A 469 14.38 12.72 -15.00
CA ILE A 469 13.16 12.85 -15.80
C ILE A 469 13.36 13.80 -16.98
N GLY A 470 14.21 14.82 -16.83
CA GLY A 470 14.45 15.83 -17.85
C GLY A 470 15.39 16.94 -17.38
N ILE A 471 15.40 18.04 -18.15
CA ILE A 471 16.20 19.24 -17.89
C ILE A 471 15.30 20.47 -18.04
N TRP A 472 15.44 21.42 -17.12
CA TRP A 472 14.77 22.71 -17.18
C TRP A 472 15.80 23.82 -17.34
N ILE A 473 15.64 24.65 -18.37
CA ILE A 473 16.53 25.78 -18.67
C ILE A 473 15.76 27.07 -18.47
N VAL A 474 16.32 28.00 -17.70
CA VAL A 474 15.60 29.19 -17.24
C VAL A 474 16.47 30.45 -17.30
N ARG A 475 15.91 31.58 -17.75
CA ARG A 475 16.59 32.89 -17.80
C ARG A 475 16.02 33.87 -16.78
N LEU A 476 16.89 34.42 -15.95
CA LEU A 476 16.57 35.35 -14.85
C LEU A 476 17.27 36.71 -15.03
N GLU A 477 16.63 37.78 -14.55
CA GLU A 477 17.14 39.16 -14.55
C GLU A 477 17.92 39.48 -13.25
N LYS A 478 19.09 40.11 -13.37
CA LYS A 478 20.09 40.25 -12.29
C LYS A 478 19.78 41.38 -11.28
N ILE A 479 18.84 42.30 -11.57
CA ILE A 479 18.87 43.66 -11.00
C ILE A 479 18.19 43.84 -9.61
N ARG A 480 17.30 42.97 -9.14
CA ARG A 480 16.60 43.22 -7.84
C ARG A 480 16.27 41.99 -7.00
N LEU A 481 16.79 40.82 -7.37
CA LEU A 481 16.39 39.56 -6.75
C LEU A 481 17.53 39.04 -5.88
N VAL A 482 17.21 38.76 -4.62
CA VAL A 482 17.75 37.72 -3.74
C VAL A 482 19.25 37.39 -3.93
N PRO A 483 20.12 37.61 -2.92
CA PRO A 483 21.56 37.41 -3.07
C PRO A 483 21.90 36.04 -3.68
N PRO A 484 22.90 35.93 -4.57
CA PRO A 484 23.13 34.75 -5.41
C PRO A 484 23.24 33.43 -4.65
N ARG A 485 23.66 33.46 -3.37
CA ARG A 485 23.69 32.30 -2.46
C ARG A 485 22.31 31.67 -2.16
N LYS A 486 21.22 32.42 -2.33
CA LYS A 486 19.84 31.98 -2.04
C LYS A 486 19.07 31.54 -3.31
N LEU A 487 19.62 31.75 -4.50
CA LEU A 487 18.96 31.45 -5.78
C LEU A 487 19.07 29.97 -6.18
N GLU A 488 20.23 29.35 -5.98
CA GLU A 488 20.45 27.93 -6.33
C GLU A 488 19.53 26.97 -5.55
N PRO A 489 19.31 27.11 -4.23
CA PRO A 489 18.39 26.24 -3.49
C PRO A 489 16.94 26.35 -3.98
N LEU A 490 16.51 27.55 -4.39
CA LEU A 490 15.19 27.81 -4.93
C LEU A 490 14.99 27.11 -6.29
N LEU A 491 15.96 27.24 -7.19
CA LEU A 491 15.92 26.59 -8.50
C LEU A 491 15.95 25.06 -8.38
N LEU A 492 16.73 24.53 -7.44
CA LEU A 492 16.73 23.10 -7.11
C LEU A 492 15.37 22.63 -6.59
N ARG A 493 14.70 23.43 -5.75
CA ARG A 493 13.36 23.11 -5.23
C ARG A 493 12.32 23.08 -6.34
N LEU A 494 12.33 24.10 -7.21
CA LEU A 494 11.44 24.19 -8.36
C LEU A 494 11.67 23.01 -9.31
N SER A 495 12.93 22.64 -9.56
CA SER A 495 13.26 21.50 -10.42
C SER A 495 12.71 20.18 -9.86
N TYR A 496 12.79 19.96 -8.54
CA TYR A 496 12.21 18.79 -7.89
C TYR A 496 10.68 18.72 -8.00
N GLU A 497 9.96 19.81 -7.71
CA GLU A 497 8.49 19.81 -7.78
C GLU A 497 7.99 19.69 -9.24
N ILE A 498 8.73 20.25 -10.22
CA ILE A 498 8.47 20.01 -11.66
C ILE A 498 8.66 18.52 -11.99
N ALA A 499 9.78 17.92 -11.57
CA ALA A 499 10.09 16.51 -11.82
C ALA A 499 9.01 15.58 -11.24
N ARG A 500 8.61 15.82 -9.98
CA ARG A 500 7.53 15.09 -9.30
C ARG A 500 6.21 15.18 -10.05
N THR A 501 5.84 16.37 -10.52
CA THR A 501 4.57 16.60 -11.22
C THR A 501 4.54 15.88 -12.58
N ILE A 502 5.65 15.90 -13.32
CA ILE A 502 5.79 15.16 -14.59
C ILE A 502 5.66 13.65 -14.34
N TYR A 503 6.36 13.13 -13.32
CA TYR A 503 6.33 11.71 -12.97
C TYR A 503 4.94 11.21 -12.62
N THR A 504 4.24 11.94 -11.73
CA THR A 504 2.90 11.59 -11.25
C THR A 504 1.88 11.60 -12.39
N ASN A 505 1.90 12.62 -13.26
CA ASN A 505 1.02 12.70 -14.43
C ASN A 505 1.26 11.56 -15.44
N LYS A 506 2.53 11.14 -15.65
CA LYS A 506 2.84 9.98 -16.51
C LYS A 506 2.33 8.67 -15.92
N ALA A 507 2.52 8.46 -14.63
CA ALA A 507 2.02 7.28 -13.91
C ALA A 507 0.48 7.21 -13.96
N GLU A 508 -0.21 8.34 -13.90
CA GLU A 508 -1.67 8.42 -13.96
C GLU A 508 -2.21 8.09 -15.36
N LYS A 509 -1.56 8.56 -16.44
CA LYS A 509 -1.91 8.22 -17.83
C LYS A 509 -1.74 6.73 -18.17
N GLN A 510 -0.85 6.04 -17.47
CA GLN A 510 -0.58 4.62 -17.65
C GLN A 510 -1.51 3.71 -16.82
N ARG A 511 -2.41 4.27 -16.00
CA ARG A 511 -3.40 3.48 -15.26
C ARG A 511 -4.44 2.91 -16.24
N PRO A 512 -4.63 1.57 -16.32
CA PRO A 512 -5.67 1.01 -17.15
C PRO A 512 -7.05 1.43 -16.62
N LYS A 513 -7.83 2.13 -17.44
CA LYS A 513 -9.23 2.48 -17.14
C LYS A 513 -10.09 1.22 -17.28
N PHE A 514 -10.28 0.49 -16.18
CA PHE A 514 -11.17 -0.66 -16.15
C PHE A 514 -12.63 -0.24 -16.05
N GLY A 515 -13.48 -0.79 -16.91
CA GLY A 515 -14.90 -0.48 -17.00
C GLY A 515 -15.73 -1.02 -15.82
N VAL A 516 -16.67 -0.19 -15.37
CA VAL A 516 -17.55 -0.30 -14.17
C VAL A 516 -18.50 -1.52 -14.14
N ARG A 517 -18.39 -2.48 -15.07
CA ARG A 517 -19.39 -3.57 -15.23
C ARG A 517 -19.29 -4.74 -14.25
N LEU A 518 -18.22 -4.86 -13.45
CA LEU A 518 -18.03 -6.01 -12.53
C LEU A 518 -18.64 -5.81 -11.12
N THR A 519 -19.04 -4.58 -10.82
CA THR A 519 -19.51 -4.09 -9.51
C THR A 519 -20.81 -4.73 -9.05
N ASN A 520 -21.73 -4.94 -9.98
CA ASN A 520 -23.05 -5.50 -9.67
C ASN A 520 -23.02 -7.02 -9.47
N TRP A 521 -21.93 -7.71 -9.85
CA TRP A 521 -21.81 -9.17 -9.67
C TRP A 521 -21.12 -9.53 -8.35
N LEU A 522 -20.22 -8.67 -7.86
CA LEU A 522 -19.42 -8.88 -6.65
C LEU A 522 -20.15 -8.52 -5.34
N ALA A 523 -21.33 -7.89 -5.41
CA ALA A 523 -22.16 -7.63 -4.25
C ALA A 523 -22.71 -8.90 -3.56
N SER A 524 -22.53 -10.09 -4.15
CA SER A 524 -22.90 -11.36 -3.51
C SER A 524 -21.79 -12.00 -2.65
N GLU A 525 -20.57 -11.44 -2.65
CA GLU A 525 -19.41 -11.92 -1.87
C GLU A 525 -19.07 -11.01 -0.67
N THR A 526 -20.10 -10.45 -0.02
CA THR A 526 -20.02 -9.60 1.19
C THR A 526 -19.36 -10.25 2.42
N ASN A 527 -18.93 -11.52 2.34
CA ASN A 527 -18.41 -12.29 3.48
C ASN A 527 -16.87 -12.44 3.53
N ASN A 528 -16.10 -11.78 2.66
CA ASN A 528 -14.64 -11.80 2.80
C ASN A 528 -14.20 -10.81 3.90
N PRO A 529 -13.63 -11.29 5.03
CA PRO A 529 -13.25 -10.42 6.15
C PRO A 529 -12.27 -9.31 5.71
N VAL A 530 -11.33 -9.62 4.81
CA VAL A 530 -10.36 -8.64 4.28
C VAL A 530 -11.06 -7.53 3.49
N TYR A 531 -12.12 -7.86 2.74
CA TYR A 531 -12.92 -6.86 2.02
C TYR A 531 -13.66 -5.94 3.00
N SER A 532 -14.30 -6.52 4.02
CA SER A 532 -15.03 -5.75 5.02
C SER A 532 -14.09 -4.85 5.85
N GLU A 533 -12.87 -5.31 6.16
CA GLU A 533 -11.86 -4.51 6.85
C GLU A 533 -11.35 -3.36 5.98
N LEU A 534 -11.12 -3.59 4.68
CA LEU A 534 -10.67 -2.56 3.77
C LEU A 534 -11.76 -1.50 3.58
N VAL A 535 -13.02 -1.91 3.37
CA VAL A 535 -14.16 -0.98 3.31
C VAL A 535 -14.27 -0.16 4.60
N ARG A 536 -14.20 -0.80 5.77
CA ARG A 536 -14.21 -0.09 7.06
C ARG A 536 -13.04 0.87 7.21
N ALA A 537 -11.84 0.50 6.78
CA ALA A 537 -10.67 1.39 6.83
C ALA A 537 -10.85 2.60 5.91
N THR A 538 -11.45 2.40 4.72
CA THR A 538 -11.76 3.49 3.79
C THR A 538 -12.86 4.41 4.30
N GLU A 539 -13.90 3.85 4.94
CA GLU A 539 -14.97 4.62 5.58
C GLU A 539 -14.42 5.41 6.76
N SER A 540 -13.53 4.82 7.56
CA SER A 540 -12.86 5.50 8.68
C SER A 540 -11.98 6.65 8.20
N LEU A 541 -11.23 6.47 7.10
CA LEU A 541 -10.45 7.55 6.48
C LEU A 541 -11.34 8.66 5.91
N ALA A 542 -12.46 8.29 5.28
CA ALA A 542 -13.44 9.23 4.77
C ALA A 542 -14.08 10.06 5.89
N GLN A 543 -14.43 9.41 7.00
CA GLN A 543 -14.98 10.06 8.19
C GLN A 543 -13.95 10.97 8.87
N TYR A 544 -12.70 10.52 9.00
CA TYR A 544 -11.62 11.36 9.54
C TYR A 544 -11.39 12.61 8.69
N TYR A 545 -11.41 12.48 7.37
CA TYR A 545 -11.32 13.63 6.46
C TYR A 545 -12.50 14.59 6.62
N GLU A 546 -13.72 14.06 6.74
CA GLU A 546 -14.93 14.85 6.95
C GLU A 546 -14.88 15.64 8.27
N ILE A 547 -14.39 15.01 9.36
CA ILE A 547 -14.16 15.71 10.63
C ILE A 547 -13.15 16.85 10.44
N LEU A 548 -12.02 16.60 9.77
CA LEU A 548 -11.03 17.64 9.48
C LEU A 548 -11.59 18.77 8.61
N GLU A 549 -12.48 18.44 7.67
CA GLU A 549 -13.15 19.41 6.81
C GLU A 549 -14.14 20.27 7.60
N ILE A 550 -14.96 19.66 8.47
CA ILE A 550 -15.85 20.36 9.38
C ILE A 550 -15.05 21.29 10.31
N VAL A 551 -13.97 20.78 10.92
CA VAL A 551 -13.10 21.59 11.79
C VAL A 551 -12.54 22.77 11.03
N TYR A 552 -12.02 22.55 9.81
CA TYR A 552 -11.46 23.61 8.97
C TYR A 552 -12.51 24.67 8.59
N GLU A 553 -13.72 24.26 8.23
CA GLU A 553 -14.83 25.16 7.91
C GLU A 553 -15.32 25.95 9.13
N GLN A 554 -15.14 25.43 10.35
CA GLN A 554 -15.51 26.08 11.61
C GLN A 554 -14.43 27.01 12.20
N ILE A 555 -13.21 27.02 11.66
CA ILE A 555 -12.17 27.97 12.11
C ILE A 555 -12.68 29.39 11.91
N SER A 556 -12.74 30.18 12.98
CA SER A 556 -13.33 31.54 12.97
C SER A 556 -12.51 32.57 12.20
N ILE A 557 -11.21 32.31 12.02
CA ILE A 557 -10.29 33.18 11.28
C ILE A 557 -10.44 32.88 9.77
N PRO A 558 -10.67 33.88 8.91
CA PRO A 558 -10.56 33.70 7.46
C PRO A 558 -9.19 33.13 7.06
N THR A 559 -9.19 31.90 6.53
CA THR A 559 -7.97 31.16 6.17
C THR A 559 -8.01 30.69 4.71
N PHE A 560 -6.92 30.97 4.01
CA PHE A 560 -6.68 30.54 2.64
C PHE A 560 -5.47 29.62 2.61
N VAL A 561 -5.64 28.42 2.06
CA VAL A 561 -4.56 27.45 1.89
C VAL A 561 -4.26 27.33 0.41
N PHE A 562 -3.03 27.67 0.05
CA PHE A 562 -2.50 27.53 -1.31
C PHE A 562 -1.49 26.41 -1.37
N ASP A 563 -1.37 25.76 -2.52
CA ASP A 563 -0.25 24.86 -2.76
C ASP A 563 1.05 25.62 -3.06
N PHE A 564 2.13 24.88 -3.27
CA PHE A 564 3.42 25.45 -3.61
C PHE A 564 3.40 26.28 -4.91
N TRP A 565 2.47 26.02 -5.82
CA TRP A 565 2.28 26.76 -7.08
C TRP A 565 1.32 27.96 -6.91
N GLY A 566 0.98 28.34 -5.67
CA GLY A 566 0.08 29.45 -5.38
C GLY A 566 -1.37 29.19 -5.80
N ARG A 567 -1.79 27.94 -6.02
CA ARG A 567 -3.17 27.57 -6.36
C ARG A 567 -3.99 27.38 -5.09
N LEU A 568 -5.22 27.88 -5.09
CA LEU A 568 -6.13 27.67 -3.98
C LEU A 568 -6.44 26.18 -3.81
N VAL A 569 -6.07 25.63 -2.65
CA VAL A 569 -6.35 24.24 -2.25
C VAL A 569 -7.59 24.18 -1.38
N LYS A 570 -7.68 25.07 -0.37
CA LYS A 570 -8.83 25.18 0.53
C LYS A 570 -9.08 26.63 0.94
N ILE A 571 -10.34 26.92 1.22
CA ILE A 571 -10.84 28.19 1.74
C ILE A 571 -11.97 27.86 2.72
N ASN A 572 -11.94 28.40 3.93
CA ASN A 572 -12.95 28.13 4.96
C ASN A 572 -14.16 29.07 4.84
N ALA A 573 -15.24 28.77 5.57
CA ALA A 573 -16.49 29.51 5.48
C ALA A 573 -16.33 31.02 5.78
N PRO A 574 -15.61 31.47 6.83
CA PRO A 574 -15.40 32.90 7.06
C PRO A 574 -14.65 33.59 5.92
N ALA A 575 -13.65 32.94 5.33
CA ALA A 575 -12.95 33.49 4.17
C ALA A 575 -13.86 33.59 2.94
N LYS A 576 -14.68 32.58 2.67
CA LYS A 576 -15.68 32.63 1.57
C LYS A 576 -16.64 33.81 1.76
N GLN A 577 -17.16 33.99 2.98
CA GLN A 577 -18.06 35.10 3.30
C GLN A 577 -17.37 36.46 3.12
N LEU A 578 -16.11 36.59 3.55
CA LEU A 578 -15.32 37.82 3.39
C LEU A 578 -15.12 38.16 1.90
N LEU A 579 -14.74 37.17 1.08
CA LEU A 579 -14.57 37.38 -0.37
C LEU A 579 -15.89 37.74 -1.06
N MET A 580 -17.00 37.10 -0.69
CA MET A 580 -18.34 37.43 -1.22
C MET A 580 -18.75 38.86 -0.89
N GLN A 581 -18.53 39.31 0.35
CA GLN A 581 -18.80 40.70 0.75
C GLN A 581 -17.92 41.70 -0.01
N ALA A 582 -16.72 41.29 -0.39
CA ALA A 582 -15.76 42.11 -1.11
C ALA A 582 -15.88 42.05 -2.65
N ASN A 583 -16.86 41.32 -3.20
CA ASN A 583 -17.00 41.07 -4.65
C ASN A 583 -15.74 40.47 -5.32
N PHE A 584 -14.94 39.69 -4.57
CA PHE A 584 -13.76 39.01 -5.09
C PHE A 584 -14.10 37.57 -5.53
N PRO A 585 -13.50 37.03 -6.61
CA PRO A 585 -13.79 35.67 -7.06
C PRO A 585 -13.52 34.62 -5.97
N THR A 586 -14.50 33.75 -5.70
CA THR A 586 -14.41 32.73 -4.64
C THR A 586 -13.92 31.37 -5.12
N GLU A 587 -13.97 31.11 -6.43
CA GLU A 587 -13.70 29.77 -6.99
C GLU A 587 -12.30 29.61 -7.57
N ARG A 588 -11.77 30.66 -8.21
CA ARG A 588 -10.50 30.61 -8.95
C ARG A 588 -9.74 31.91 -8.82
N PHE A 589 -8.65 31.85 -8.05
CA PHE A 589 -7.65 32.90 -7.97
C PHE A 589 -6.33 32.31 -7.47
N THR A 590 -5.23 33.02 -7.69
CA THR A 590 -3.90 32.65 -7.19
C THR A 590 -3.56 33.38 -5.87
N ALA A 591 -2.58 32.86 -5.14
CA ALA A 591 -2.03 33.54 -3.96
C ALA A 591 -1.53 34.96 -4.31
N PHE A 592 -0.96 35.12 -5.50
CA PHE A 592 -0.48 36.42 -6.00
C PHE A 592 -1.64 37.39 -6.27
N GLU A 593 -2.71 36.94 -6.90
CA GLU A 593 -3.91 37.75 -7.15
C GLU A 593 -4.58 38.18 -5.84
N LEU A 594 -4.72 37.28 -4.87
CA LEU A 594 -5.28 37.61 -3.55
C LEU A 594 -4.41 38.65 -2.83
N LEU A 595 -3.10 38.46 -2.78
CA LEU A 595 -2.19 39.37 -2.10
C LEU A 595 -2.11 40.73 -2.80
N THR A 596 -2.17 40.76 -4.13
CA THR A 596 -2.23 42.02 -4.88
C THR A 596 -3.50 42.78 -4.56
N TRP A 597 -4.64 42.09 -4.43
CA TRP A 597 -5.90 42.71 -4.01
C TRP A 597 -5.86 43.21 -2.56
N LEU A 598 -5.30 42.44 -1.63
CA LEU A 598 -5.17 42.81 -0.21
C LEU A 598 -4.18 43.95 0.05
N LEU A 599 -3.18 44.13 -0.82
CA LEU A 599 -2.11 45.14 -0.70
C LEU A 599 -2.33 46.34 -1.64
N ASP A 600 -3.59 46.75 -1.82
CA ASP A 600 -3.97 47.92 -2.60
C ASP A 600 -3.38 47.95 -4.03
N GLN A 601 -3.49 46.82 -4.73
CA GLN A 601 -3.00 46.62 -6.10
C GLN A 601 -1.46 46.73 -6.28
N ASN A 602 -0.68 46.68 -5.19
CA ASN A 602 0.77 46.71 -5.27
C ASN A 602 1.37 45.34 -5.60
N ALA A 603 1.49 45.06 -6.90
CA ALA A 603 2.04 43.81 -7.43
C ALA A 603 3.51 43.55 -7.02
N ASN A 604 4.30 44.58 -6.75
CA ASN A 604 5.70 44.41 -6.34
C ASN A 604 5.79 43.96 -4.88
N GLU A 605 4.96 44.53 -4.01
CA GLU A 605 4.91 44.13 -2.59
C GLU A 605 4.35 42.72 -2.42
N ALA A 606 3.29 42.37 -3.14
CA ALA A 606 2.75 41.00 -3.14
C ALA A 606 3.82 39.96 -3.54
N ARG A 607 4.65 40.31 -4.53
CA ARG A 607 5.77 39.47 -4.97
C ARG A 607 6.83 39.32 -3.87
N THR A 608 7.23 40.42 -3.23
CA THR A 608 8.22 40.39 -2.14
C THR A 608 7.74 39.51 -0.98
N VAL A 609 6.46 39.62 -0.59
CA VAL A 609 5.88 38.79 0.49
C VAL A 609 5.93 37.30 0.12
N LEU A 610 5.50 36.93 -1.09
CA LEU A 610 5.54 35.53 -1.55
C LEU A 610 6.97 34.99 -1.66
N GLN A 611 7.90 35.80 -2.16
CA GLN A 611 9.31 35.44 -2.23
C GLN A 611 9.89 35.20 -0.84
N ASN A 612 9.64 36.08 0.13
CA ASN A 612 10.14 35.91 1.50
C ASN A 612 9.58 34.63 2.14
N VAL A 613 8.29 34.35 1.98
CA VAL A 613 7.65 33.14 2.52
C VAL A 613 8.18 31.86 1.87
N LEU A 614 8.38 31.86 0.55
CA LEU A 614 8.84 30.69 -0.21
C LEU A 614 10.36 30.45 -0.10
N ILE A 615 11.16 31.52 0.02
CA ILE A 615 12.63 31.46 -0.01
C ILE A 615 13.23 31.51 1.39
N GLU A 616 12.73 32.41 2.24
CA GLU A 616 13.30 32.65 3.57
C GLU A 616 12.60 31.82 4.66
N HIS A 617 11.53 31.11 4.30
CA HIS A 617 10.65 30.38 5.23
C HIS A 617 10.11 31.25 6.37
N SER A 618 10.14 32.58 6.21
CA SER A 618 9.71 33.54 7.21
C SER A 618 8.22 33.81 7.09
N SER A 619 7.57 34.05 8.22
CA SER A 619 6.19 34.53 8.23
C SER A 619 6.19 36.04 8.01
N ALA A 620 5.40 36.53 7.06
CA ALA A 620 5.13 37.94 6.88
C ALA A 620 3.84 38.32 7.61
N SER A 621 3.83 39.45 8.32
CA SER A 621 2.63 39.99 8.97
C SER A 621 2.45 41.46 8.61
N ARG A 622 1.24 41.89 8.29
CA ARG A 622 0.94 43.27 7.89
C ARG A 622 -0.46 43.71 8.28
N SER A 623 -0.60 44.92 8.78
CA SER A 623 -1.91 45.54 8.99
C SER A 623 -2.46 46.07 7.68
N LEU A 624 -3.73 45.83 7.42
CA LEU A 624 -4.42 46.32 6.23
C LEU A 624 -5.87 46.71 6.54
N THR A 625 -6.36 47.68 5.78
CA THR A 625 -7.78 47.99 5.64
C THR A 625 -8.25 47.38 4.33
N LEU A 626 -9.41 46.74 4.32
CA LEU A 626 -9.92 46.15 3.08
C LEU A 626 -10.44 47.27 2.17
N PRO A 627 -10.18 47.25 0.86
CA PRO A 627 -10.62 48.30 -0.07
C PRO A 627 -12.13 48.54 -0.09
N SER A 628 -12.92 47.53 0.29
CA SER A 628 -14.39 47.59 0.34
C SER A 628 -14.96 47.85 1.74
N GLN A 629 -14.11 47.86 2.79
CA GLN A 629 -14.52 48.02 4.20
C GLN A 629 -13.48 48.88 4.93
N GLU A 630 -13.47 50.19 4.65
CA GLU A 630 -12.50 51.14 5.24
C GLU A 630 -12.55 51.18 6.78
N ASP A 631 -13.70 50.88 7.38
CA ASP A 631 -13.91 50.92 8.84
C ASP A 631 -13.32 49.71 9.60
N ARG A 632 -12.87 48.66 8.89
CA ARG A 632 -12.39 47.41 9.51
C ARG A 632 -10.90 47.22 9.29
N GLN A 633 -10.19 46.96 10.38
CA GLN A 633 -8.76 46.69 10.36
C GLN A 633 -8.48 45.20 10.49
N PHE A 634 -7.58 44.70 9.66
CA PHE A 634 -7.16 43.31 9.64
C PHE A 634 -5.64 43.21 9.73
N LEU A 635 -5.14 42.19 10.43
CA LEU A 635 -3.78 41.73 10.37
C LEU A 635 -3.70 40.54 9.41
N LEU A 636 -3.07 40.75 8.26
CA LEU A 636 -2.70 39.69 7.33
C LEU A 636 -1.47 38.98 7.83
N ARG A 637 -1.54 37.66 7.93
CA ARG A 637 -0.42 36.79 8.23
C ARG A 637 -0.23 35.79 7.10
N VAL A 638 0.97 35.72 6.54
CA VAL A 638 1.34 34.80 5.46
C VAL A 638 2.53 33.96 5.91
N TYR A 639 2.41 32.64 5.83
CA TYR A 639 3.48 31.74 6.28
C TYR A 639 3.49 30.42 5.50
N PRO A 640 4.65 29.72 5.45
CA PRO A 640 4.76 28.50 4.67
C PRO A 640 4.16 27.30 5.42
N LEU A 641 3.48 26.40 4.70
CA LEU A 641 3.04 25.10 5.19
C LEU A 641 4.19 24.10 5.07
N VAL A 642 4.77 23.66 6.19
CA VAL A 642 5.94 22.77 6.23
C VAL A 642 5.55 21.38 6.76
N ASN A 643 6.07 20.28 6.18
CA ASN A 643 5.78 18.92 6.64
C ASN A 643 6.86 18.37 7.60
N PRO A 644 6.70 18.38 8.92
CA PRO A 644 7.78 18.12 9.87
C PRO A 644 8.46 16.73 9.80
N ARG A 645 7.91 15.75 9.06
CA ARG A 645 8.40 14.35 9.03
C ARG A 645 9.43 14.02 7.93
N GLU A 646 9.72 14.91 6.99
CA GLU A 646 10.61 14.66 5.83
C GLU A 646 12.06 15.20 6.00
N THR A 647 12.54 15.34 7.24
CA THR A 647 13.88 15.88 7.56
C THR A 647 15.06 14.94 7.23
N HIS A 648 14.82 13.69 6.82
CA HIS A 648 15.87 12.68 6.59
C HIS A 648 16.47 12.64 5.17
N LEU A 649 15.96 13.43 4.22
CA LEU A 649 16.59 13.56 2.90
C LEU A 649 17.68 14.64 2.96
N LYS A 650 18.79 14.47 2.24
CA LYS A 650 19.92 15.43 2.10
C LYS A 650 19.52 16.87 1.68
N TYR A 651 18.23 17.14 1.51
CA TYR A 651 17.62 18.41 1.12
C TYR A 651 16.70 18.93 2.23
N ALA A 652 17.21 19.08 3.46
CA ALA A 652 16.44 19.48 4.64
C ALA A 652 15.73 20.87 4.53
N HIS A 653 16.09 21.68 3.54
CA HIS A 653 15.43 22.96 3.22
C HIS A 653 14.17 22.82 2.32
N ALA A 654 13.81 21.60 1.90
CA ALA A 654 12.85 21.34 0.82
C ALA A 654 11.47 20.85 1.28
N ASN A 655 10.88 21.49 2.29
CA ASN A 655 9.73 20.90 2.99
C ASN A 655 8.44 21.73 2.99
N ILE A 656 8.44 22.83 2.23
CA ILE A 656 7.22 23.63 2.01
C ILE A 656 6.28 22.88 1.05
N ARG A 657 5.07 22.56 1.52
CA ARG A 657 3.97 21.97 0.76
C ARG A 657 3.01 23.03 0.20
N GLY A 658 3.00 24.23 0.77
CA GLY A 658 2.09 25.30 0.37
C GLY A 658 2.29 26.60 1.14
N ILE A 659 1.39 27.56 0.93
CA ILE A 659 1.35 28.86 1.59
C ILE A 659 0.01 28.98 2.32
N ILE A 660 0.01 29.50 3.54
CA ILE A 660 -1.21 29.81 4.28
C ILE A 660 -1.29 31.33 4.44
N CYS A 661 -2.47 31.88 4.15
CA CYS A 661 -2.81 33.27 4.43
C CYS A 661 -3.97 33.31 5.44
N GLU A 662 -3.81 34.06 6.52
CA GLU A 662 -4.82 34.29 7.56
C GLU A 662 -5.11 35.79 7.65
N LEU A 663 -6.38 36.16 7.83
CA LEU A 663 -6.78 37.54 8.09
C LEU A 663 -7.41 37.61 9.48
N ILE A 664 -6.73 38.27 10.41
CA ILE A 664 -7.19 38.42 11.80
C ILE A 664 -7.80 39.81 11.95
N GLU A 665 -9.09 39.90 12.29
CA GLU A 665 -9.74 41.19 12.53
C GLU A 665 -9.19 41.83 13.82
N THR A 666 -8.62 43.02 13.70
CA THR A 666 -8.05 43.80 14.82
C THR A 666 -8.82 45.10 15.09
N THR A 667 -9.94 45.35 14.39
CA THR A 667 -10.77 46.56 14.50
C THR A 667 -11.06 46.95 15.95
N SER A 668 -11.57 46.03 16.77
CA SER A 668 -11.92 46.30 18.17
C SER A 668 -10.70 46.61 19.03
N LEU A 669 -9.55 46.00 18.75
CA LEU A 669 -8.31 46.23 19.50
C LEU A 669 -7.68 47.57 19.14
N ALA A 670 -7.66 47.91 17.84
CA ALA A 670 -7.12 49.17 17.37
C ALA A 670 -7.97 50.38 17.81
N THR A 671 -9.31 50.26 17.77
CA THR A 671 -10.23 51.29 18.27
C THR A 671 -10.14 51.48 19.77
N LEU A 672 -10.00 50.41 20.57
CA LEU A 672 -9.75 50.53 22.00
C LEU A 672 -8.40 51.21 22.29
N ALA A 673 -7.36 50.89 21.52
CA ALA A 673 -6.05 51.53 21.66
C ALA A 673 -6.11 53.03 21.34
N SER A 674 -6.81 53.43 20.26
CA SER A 674 -6.96 54.84 19.88
C SER A 674 -7.82 55.63 20.87
N LEU A 675 -8.94 55.06 21.34
CA LEU A 675 -9.79 55.68 22.36
C LEU A 675 -9.04 55.89 23.67
N LYS A 676 -8.22 54.92 24.10
CA LYS A 676 -7.36 55.08 25.28
C LYS A 676 -6.40 56.26 25.12
N GLY A 677 -5.78 56.42 23.95
CA GLY A 677 -4.91 57.55 23.64
C GLY A 677 -5.64 58.89 23.73
N ILE A 678 -6.78 59.02 23.04
CA ILE A 678 -7.58 60.26 23.02
C ILE A 678 -8.08 60.63 24.42
N VAL A 679 -8.54 59.65 25.20
CA VAL A 679 -9.01 59.88 26.58
C VAL A 679 -7.85 60.30 27.49
N ALA A 680 -6.67 59.68 27.34
CA ALA A 680 -5.48 60.04 28.11
C ALA A 680 -5.01 61.46 27.81
N ASP A 681 -4.94 61.84 26.52
CA ASP A 681 -4.52 63.18 26.10
C ASP A 681 -5.49 64.26 26.60
N ARG A 682 -6.79 64.03 26.43
CA ARG A 682 -7.82 64.98 26.89
C ARG A 682 -7.82 65.15 28.40
N LEU A 683 -7.68 64.05 29.15
CA LEU A 683 -7.55 64.09 30.61
C LEU A 683 -6.30 64.88 31.04
N GLY A 684 -5.17 64.71 30.33
CA GLY A 684 -3.95 65.48 30.60
C GLY A 684 -4.16 66.98 30.44
N VAL A 685 -4.86 67.41 29.40
CA VAL A 685 -5.16 68.83 29.13
C VAL A 685 -6.12 69.40 30.19
N ASP A 686 -7.23 68.71 30.46
CA ASP A 686 -8.27 69.21 31.38
C ASP A 686 -7.74 69.29 32.84
N LEU A 687 -6.99 68.28 33.29
CA LEU A 687 -6.34 68.32 34.61
C LEU A 687 -5.31 69.46 34.69
N ARG A 688 -4.48 69.65 33.67
CA ARG A 688 -3.48 70.74 33.64
C ARG A 688 -4.16 72.11 33.74
N ASN A 689 -5.26 72.32 33.03
CA ASN A 689 -6.01 73.56 33.07
C ASN A 689 -6.57 73.84 34.48
N HIS A 690 -7.18 72.84 35.11
CA HIS A 690 -7.71 72.98 36.46
C HIS A 690 -6.62 73.17 37.52
N LEU A 691 -5.52 72.42 37.43
CA LEU A 691 -4.35 72.56 38.32
C LEU A 691 -3.66 73.92 38.13
N SER A 692 -3.63 74.46 36.91
CA SER A 692 -3.09 75.81 36.65
C SER A 692 -3.96 76.89 37.28
N ALA A 693 -5.30 76.72 37.24
CA ALA A 693 -6.22 77.62 37.93
C ALA A 693 -6.06 77.55 39.46
N ILE A 694 -5.88 76.34 40.02
CA ILE A 694 -5.58 76.15 41.45
C ILE A 694 -4.26 76.82 41.82
N LYS A 695 -3.22 76.64 41.01
CA LYS A 695 -1.90 77.27 41.23
C LYS A 695 -1.99 78.80 41.18
N LEU A 696 -2.73 79.36 40.23
CA LEU A 696 -2.95 80.80 40.13
C LEU A 696 -3.70 81.35 41.36
N ALA A 697 -4.77 80.68 41.77
CA ALA A 697 -5.53 81.05 42.96
C ALA A 697 -4.70 80.96 44.24
N ALA A 698 -3.86 79.93 44.37
CA ALA A 698 -2.93 79.77 45.49
C ALA A 698 -1.84 80.86 45.50
N ALA A 699 -1.27 81.20 44.35
CA ALA A 699 -0.29 82.28 44.23
C ALA A 699 -0.89 83.67 44.56
N LEU A 700 -2.15 83.90 44.22
CA LEU A 700 -2.86 85.13 44.59
C LEU A 700 -3.15 85.19 46.10
N LEU A 701 -3.44 84.06 46.73
CA LEU A 701 -3.61 83.96 48.19
C LEU A 701 -2.31 84.23 48.99
N GLU A 702 -1.16 83.88 48.42
CA GLU A 702 0.17 84.16 49.02
C GLU A 702 0.56 85.65 48.95
N SER A 703 -0.11 86.47 48.15
CA SER A 703 0.17 87.90 48.06
C SER A 703 -0.50 88.70 49.19
N ASP A 704 0.25 89.61 49.82
CA ASP A 704 -0.16 90.42 51.00
C ASP A 704 -1.24 91.48 50.72
N SER A 705 -1.78 91.55 49.50
CA SER A 705 -2.74 92.59 49.06
C SER A 705 -4.20 92.12 48.93
N THR A 706 -4.51 90.89 49.32
CA THR A 706 -5.84 90.29 49.13
C THR A 706 -6.81 90.61 50.28
N GLN A 707 -8.00 91.13 49.96
CA GLN A 707 -9.03 91.42 50.97
C GLN A 707 -9.59 90.12 51.58
N PRO A 708 -10.08 90.13 52.85
CA PRO A 708 -10.59 88.92 53.51
C PRO A 708 -11.70 88.21 52.73
N SER A 709 -12.59 88.95 52.06
CA SER A 709 -13.66 88.42 51.20
C SER A 709 -13.16 87.78 49.92
N GLU A 710 -12.09 88.33 49.32
CA GLU A 710 -11.45 87.76 48.11
C GLU A 710 -10.67 86.49 48.44
N ARG A 711 -10.06 86.43 49.64
CA ARG A 711 -9.40 85.19 50.12
C ARG A 711 -10.39 84.05 50.27
N THR A 712 -11.58 84.30 50.82
CA THR A 712 -12.62 83.27 50.94
C THR A 712 -13.08 82.77 49.57
N ALA A 713 -13.32 83.68 48.61
CA ALA A 713 -13.71 83.32 47.24
C ALA A 713 -12.61 82.54 46.48
N LEU A 714 -11.33 82.87 46.69
CA LEU A 714 -10.20 82.14 46.12
C LEU A 714 -10.06 80.74 46.73
N LEU A 715 -10.24 80.60 48.04
CA LEU A 715 -10.24 79.29 48.72
C LEU A 715 -11.40 78.40 48.25
N GLU A 716 -12.61 78.96 48.10
CA GLU A 716 -13.76 78.25 47.51
C GLU A 716 -13.48 77.83 46.06
N THR A 717 -12.85 78.70 45.26
CA THR A 717 -12.44 78.38 43.89
C THR A 717 -11.44 77.22 43.86
N ILE A 718 -10.46 77.21 44.78
CA ILE A 718 -9.51 76.09 44.91
C ILE A 718 -10.24 74.80 45.26
N GLN A 719 -11.09 74.80 46.29
CA GLN A 719 -11.86 73.62 46.69
C GLN A 719 -12.74 73.11 45.54
N GLN A 720 -13.48 73.98 44.88
CA GLN A 720 -14.36 73.62 43.76
C GLN A 720 -13.56 73.01 42.60
N LYS A 721 -12.38 73.56 42.27
CA LYS A 721 -11.52 73.02 41.21
C LYS A 721 -10.87 71.70 41.61
N VAL A 722 -10.48 71.52 42.88
CA VAL A 722 -9.99 70.24 43.39
C VAL A 722 -11.07 69.17 43.31
N ASP A 723 -12.30 69.49 43.72
CA ASP A 723 -13.43 68.56 43.63
C ASP A 723 -13.75 68.20 42.18
N THR A 724 -13.68 69.18 41.26
CA THR A 724 -13.84 68.95 39.82
C THR A 724 -12.75 68.00 39.29
N CYS A 725 -11.48 68.19 39.67
CA CYS A 725 -10.39 67.28 39.31
C CYS A 725 -10.63 65.85 39.84
N VAL A 726 -11.05 65.72 41.10
CA VAL A 726 -11.36 64.42 41.70
C VAL A 726 -12.54 63.73 40.98
N GLN A 727 -13.55 64.49 40.59
CA GLN A 727 -14.69 63.97 39.84
C GLN A 727 -14.28 63.50 38.44
N ILE A 728 -13.51 64.29 37.70
CA ILE A 728 -12.95 63.90 36.39
C ILE A 728 -12.14 62.60 36.51
N LEU A 729 -11.27 62.50 37.53
CA LEU A 729 -10.50 61.28 37.78
C LEU A 729 -11.38 60.07 38.09
N ARG A 730 -12.43 60.23 38.90
CA ARG A 730 -13.39 59.14 39.22
C ARG A 730 -14.18 58.69 37.99
N GLU A 731 -14.65 59.62 37.15
CA GLU A 731 -15.34 59.27 35.91
C GLU A 731 -14.42 58.50 34.96
N CYS A 732 -13.17 58.93 34.80
CA CYS A 732 -12.21 58.22 33.96
C CYS A 732 -11.85 56.84 34.51
N GLN A 733 -11.68 56.68 35.83
CA GLN A 733 -11.50 55.36 36.44
C GLN A 733 -12.69 54.44 36.16
N LYS A 734 -13.92 54.95 36.19
CA LYS A 734 -15.12 54.15 35.87
C LYS A 734 -15.11 53.58 34.44
N TYR A 735 -14.55 54.30 33.46
CA TYR A 735 -14.44 53.83 32.08
C TYR A 735 -13.16 53.01 31.80
N LEU A 736 -12.10 53.22 32.56
CA LEU A 736 -10.81 52.53 32.39
C LEU A 736 -10.69 51.23 33.23
N SER A 737 -11.47 51.06 34.30
CA SER A 737 -11.29 49.97 35.26
C SER A 737 -12.08 48.67 35.05
N PRO A 738 -13.23 48.57 34.36
CA PRO A 738 -13.95 47.30 34.31
C PRO A 738 -13.62 46.49 33.05
N ARG A 739 -12.79 45.44 33.20
CA ARG A 739 -12.59 44.25 32.31
C ARG A 739 -11.33 44.12 31.43
N VAL A 740 -10.17 44.59 31.88
CA VAL A 740 -8.91 44.11 31.30
C VAL A 740 -7.99 43.72 32.45
N ASP A 741 -7.57 42.46 32.51
CA ASP A 741 -6.54 42.00 33.45
C ASP A 741 -5.33 42.94 33.33
N THR A 742 -5.14 43.80 34.33
CA THR A 742 -4.16 44.90 34.32
C THR A 742 -2.71 44.44 34.36
N SER A 743 -2.47 43.12 34.41
CA SER A 743 -1.15 42.54 34.24
C SER A 743 -0.77 42.24 32.79
N SER A 744 -1.73 42.12 31.84
CA SER A 744 -1.43 41.57 30.50
C SER A 744 -1.62 42.53 29.34
N MET A 745 -2.28 43.69 29.51
CA MET A 745 -2.60 44.59 28.40
C MET A 745 -2.12 46.05 28.63
N LYS A 746 -0.84 46.21 28.93
CA LYS A 746 -0.12 47.51 28.77
C LYS A 746 0.49 47.66 27.37
N LEU A 747 0.50 46.59 26.59
CA LEU A 747 1.21 46.47 25.33
C LEU A 747 0.21 46.33 24.18
N PHE A 748 0.37 47.17 23.17
CA PHE A 748 -0.42 47.16 21.95
C PHE A 748 0.53 46.90 20.77
N PRO A 749 0.10 46.15 19.75
CA PRO A 749 0.83 46.07 18.50
C PRO A 749 0.77 47.44 17.82
N ILE A 750 1.90 48.13 17.73
CA ILE A 750 2.02 49.46 17.13
C ILE A 750 3.02 49.36 15.98
N ASP A 751 2.71 50.05 14.89
CA ASP A 751 3.67 50.27 13.81
C ASP A 751 4.71 51.31 14.28
N ALA A 752 5.88 50.81 14.65
CA ALA A 752 6.96 51.65 15.17
C ALA A 752 7.56 52.56 14.09
N LEU A 753 7.49 52.17 12.80
CA LEU A 753 8.06 52.95 11.71
C LEU A 753 7.23 54.20 11.44
N THR A 754 5.90 54.04 11.30
CA THR A 754 4.99 55.19 11.14
C THR A 754 5.05 56.13 12.34
N THR A 755 5.16 55.59 13.56
CA THR A 755 5.33 56.40 14.78
C THR A 755 6.63 57.19 14.73
N LEU A 756 7.73 56.57 14.30
CA LEU A 756 9.02 57.23 14.17
C LEU A 756 9.01 58.31 13.06
N GLU A 757 8.44 58.02 11.90
CA GLU A 757 8.31 58.98 10.78
C GLU A 757 7.51 60.21 11.19
N LEU A 758 6.43 60.01 11.97
CA LEU A 758 5.61 61.10 12.51
C LEU A 758 6.43 62.01 13.44
N VAL A 759 7.22 61.44 14.35
CA VAL A 759 8.09 62.21 15.26
C VAL A 759 9.20 62.93 14.50
N CYS A 760 9.85 62.27 13.53
CA CYS A 760 10.86 62.90 12.66
C CYS A 760 10.27 64.10 11.90
N THR A 761 9.06 63.97 11.36
CA THR A 761 8.35 65.06 10.67
C THR A 761 8.06 66.23 11.61
N GLN A 762 7.64 65.95 12.84
CA GLN A 762 7.40 66.97 13.86
C GLN A 762 8.68 67.73 14.28
N LEU A 763 9.83 67.04 14.34
CA LEU A 763 11.10 67.63 14.75
C LEU A 763 11.93 68.22 13.59
N THR A 764 11.50 68.02 12.35
CA THR A 764 12.17 68.56 11.14
C THR A 764 12.35 70.08 11.17
N PRO A 765 11.36 70.91 11.58
CA PRO A 765 11.54 72.36 11.64
C PRO A 765 12.67 72.78 12.60
N LYS A 766 12.73 72.12 13.77
CA LYS A 766 13.75 72.37 14.80
C LYS A 766 15.13 71.85 14.39
N ALA A 767 15.18 70.72 13.67
CA ALA A 767 16.43 70.19 13.12
C ALA A 767 16.98 71.09 11.99
N ALA A 768 16.11 71.69 11.18
CA ALA A 768 16.48 72.60 10.10
C ALA A 768 17.12 73.91 10.60
N GLU A 769 16.74 74.41 11.79
CA GLU A 769 17.37 75.57 12.43
C GLU A 769 18.88 75.37 12.66
N SER A 770 19.32 74.12 12.87
CA SER A 770 20.72 73.72 13.05
C SER A 770 21.34 73.03 11.83
N GLY A 771 20.64 73.01 10.69
CA GLY A 771 21.10 72.37 9.44
C GLY A 771 21.14 70.84 9.47
N ILE A 772 20.42 70.18 10.38
CA ILE A 772 20.50 68.72 10.60
C ILE A 772 19.49 67.98 9.71
N ASN A 773 19.93 66.92 9.03
CA ASN A 773 19.08 66.03 8.24
C ASN A 773 18.92 64.64 8.87
N PHE A 774 17.72 64.04 8.73
CA PHE A 774 17.46 62.67 9.16
C PHE A 774 17.68 61.67 8.01
N LYS A 775 18.43 60.60 8.29
CA LYS A 775 18.62 59.47 7.38
C LYS A 775 18.11 58.19 8.01
N ILE A 776 17.02 57.64 7.47
CA ILE A 776 16.40 56.41 7.95
C ILE A 776 16.74 55.26 6.99
N ASP A 777 17.44 54.26 7.52
CA ASP A 777 17.79 53.02 6.82
C ASP A 777 16.95 51.87 7.42
N SER A 778 15.89 51.50 6.69
CA SER A 778 14.89 50.51 7.14
C SER A 778 14.84 49.30 6.20
N PRO A 779 14.71 48.07 6.72
CA PRO A 779 14.24 46.93 5.93
C PRO A 779 12.82 47.23 5.44
N GLN A 780 12.48 46.78 4.22
CA GLN A 780 11.20 47.08 3.55
C GLN A 780 9.96 46.38 4.17
N VAL A 781 9.99 46.00 5.44
CA VAL A 781 8.92 45.26 6.12
C VAL A 781 8.48 46.02 7.37
N MET A 782 7.16 46.23 7.50
CA MET A 782 6.55 46.89 8.66
C MET A 782 6.82 46.11 9.94
N VAL A 783 7.34 46.81 10.95
CA VAL A 783 7.64 46.24 12.27
C VAL A 783 6.52 46.60 13.23
N GLN A 784 5.65 45.64 13.53
CA GLN A 784 4.74 45.78 14.66
C GLN A 784 5.44 45.39 15.96
N VAL A 785 5.68 46.38 16.81
CA VAL A 785 6.25 46.17 18.14
C VAL A 785 5.16 46.16 19.19
N LEU A 786 5.36 45.39 20.25
CA LEU A 786 4.56 45.48 21.46
C LEU A 786 5.06 46.65 22.30
N ALA A 787 4.30 47.75 22.34
CA ALA A 787 4.61 48.92 23.16
C ALA A 787 3.33 49.66 23.57
N ASN A 788 3.44 50.68 24.41
CA ASN A 788 2.37 51.65 24.64
C ASN A 788 2.54 52.81 23.65
N PRO A 789 1.50 53.24 22.90
CA PRO A 789 1.65 54.21 21.81
C PRO A 789 2.14 55.58 22.28
N VAL A 790 1.64 56.06 23.41
CA VAL A 790 2.01 57.38 23.96
C VAL A 790 3.45 57.36 24.47
N GLU A 791 3.80 56.33 25.22
CA GLU A 791 5.13 56.16 25.80
C GLU A 791 6.20 55.89 24.73
N LEU A 792 5.88 55.16 23.65
CA LEU A 792 6.79 54.92 22.52
C LEU A 792 7.07 56.21 21.74
N THR A 793 6.02 56.99 21.45
CA THR A 793 6.15 58.31 20.79
C THR A 793 7.03 59.24 21.63
N THR A 794 6.79 59.26 22.95
CA THR A 794 7.58 60.05 23.91
C THR A 794 9.04 59.58 23.98
N THR A 795 9.28 58.27 23.86
CA THR A 795 10.63 57.68 23.81
C THR A 795 11.39 58.12 22.57
N PHE A 796 10.77 58.07 21.38
CA PHE A 796 11.40 58.55 20.15
C PHE A 796 11.66 60.06 20.17
N ASP A 797 10.71 60.86 20.67
CA ASP A 797 10.89 62.31 20.81
C ASP A 797 12.07 62.64 21.75
N GLY A 798 12.16 61.99 22.91
CA GLY A 798 13.28 62.18 23.85
C GLY A 798 14.65 61.80 23.27
N ILE A 799 14.73 60.67 22.56
CA ILE A 799 15.96 60.22 21.88
C ILE A 799 16.38 61.23 20.81
N LEU A 800 15.46 61.64 19.93
CA LEU A 800 15.78 62.53 18.83
C LEU A 800 16.13 63.95 19.32
N ARG A 801 15.47 64.45 20.37
CA ARG A 801 15.84 65.74 20.98
C ARG A 801 17.25 65.75 21.56
N LEU A 802 17.66 64.68 22.24
CA LEU A 802 19.04 64.56 22.73
C LEU A 802 20.03 64.58 21.57
N LEU A 803 19.76 63.81 20.50
CA LEU A 803 20.64 63.73 19.34
C LEU A 803 20.74 65.05 18.59
N ILE A 804 19.65 65.81 18.47
CA ILE A 804 19.64 67.16 17.87
C ILE A 804 20.42 68.14 18.75
N ALA A 805 20.27 68.08 20.07
CA ALA A 805 20.94 68.99 21.00
C ALA A 805 22.47 68.81 21.04
N ASP A 806 22.97 67.60 20.81
CA ASP A 806 24.41 67.29 20.80
C ASP A 806 25.05 67.32 19.39
N ALA A 807 24.25 67.22 18.32
CA ALA A 807 24.75 67.15 16.95
C ALA A 807 25.51 68.41 16.52
N ALA A 808 26.60 68.23 15.77
CA ALA A 808 27.30 69.33 15.13
C ALA A 808 26.41 70.01 14.07
N GLU A 809 26.62 71.31 13.83
CA GLU A 809 25.94 72.05 12.77
C GLU A 809 26.16 71.39 11.40
N ASN A 810 25.10 71.32 10.57
CA ASN A 810 25.13 70.69 9.24
C ASN A 810 25.49 69.18 9.23
N SER A 811 25.10 68.43 10.26
CA SER A 811 25.35 66.99 10.35
C SER A 811 24.09 66.15 10.06
N GLU A 812 24.28 64.83 9.91
CA GLU A 812 23.18 63.88 9.70
C GLU A 812 22.95 63.04 10.96
N ILE A 813 21.68 62.84 11.33
CA ILE A 813 21.27 61.84 12.32
C ILE A 813 20.90 60.56 11.55
N CYS A 814 21.63 59.48 11.82
CA CYS A 814 21.43 58.19 11.18
C CYS A 814 20.60 57.27 12.08
N ILE A 815 19.53 56.70 11.51
CA ILE A 815 18.63 55.76 12.17
C ILE A 815 18.67 54.45 11.36
N GLN A 816 19.14 53.38 11.98
CA GLN A 816 19.17 52.04 11.39
C GLN A 816 18.17 51.13 12.10
N ILE A 817 17.39 50.38 11.33
CA ILE A 817 16.42 49.42 11.88
C ILE A 817 16.87 48.02 11.47
N ARG A 818 16.95 47.08 12.43
CA ARG A 818 17.27 45.67 12.14
C ARG A 818 16.28 44.73 12.80
N ASP A 819 15.73 43.82 12.00
CA ASP A 819 14.88 42.73 12.47
C ASP A 819 15.73 41.53 12.89
N GLU A 820 15.62 41.12 14.16
CA GLU A 820 16.30 39.96 14.77
C GLU A 820 15.31 38.78 15.02
N GLY A 821 14.17 38.77 14.33
CA GLY A 821 13.18 37.68 14.26
C GLY A 821 12.15 37.66 15.40
N THR A 822 12.60 37.83 16.65
CA THR A 822 11.70 37.97 17.83
C THR A 822 11.70 39.37 18.43
N THR A 823 12.69 40.17 18.07
CA THR A 823 12.87 41.55 18.50
C THR A 823 13.34 42.40 17.32
N VAL A 824 13.04 43.69 17.33
CA VAL A 824 13.62 44.67 16.41
C VAL A 824 14.50 45.65 17.18
N THR A 825 15.66 45.93 16.61
CA THR A 825 16.64 46.87 17.14
C THR A 825 16.62 48.15 16.30
N PHE A 826 16.30 49.28 16.94
CA PHE A 826 16.45 50.63 16.39
C PHE A 826 17.75 51.23 16.91
N THR A 827 18.65 51.59 16.00
CA THR A 827 19.94 52.20 16.34
C THR A 827 19.95 53.64 15.87
N PHE A 828 20.05 54.57 16.79
CA PHE A 828 20.14 56.00 16.54
C PHE A 828 21.56 56.48 16.81
N SER A 829 22.12 57.27 15.89
CA SER A 829 23.47 57.84 16.04
C SER A 829 23.54 59.25 15.49
N ASN A 830 24.27 60.13 16.18
CA ASN A 830 24.62 61.48 15.72
C ASN A 830 26.14 61.67 15.67
N SER A 831 26.59 62.76 15.06
CA SER A 831 28.00 63.19 15.07
C SER A 831 28.13 64.46 15.91
N GLY A 832 28.27 64.29 17.23
CA GLY A 832 28.28 65.38 18.21
C GLY A 832 29.45 65.35 19.18
N SER A 833 29.42 66.24 20.17
CA SER A 833 30.50 66.36 21.16
C SER A 833 30.54 65.15 22.11
N GLY A 834 29.38 64.56 22.40
CA GLY A 834 29.26 63.43 23.30
C GLY A 834 29.68 63.77 24.74
N MET A 835 29.72 62.74 25.58
CA MET A 835 29.98 62.84 27.02
C MET A 835 30.79 61.63 27.50
N PRO A 836 31.62 61.75 28.55
CA PRO A 836 32.27 60.59 29.17
C PRO A 836 31.24 59.55 29.64
N GLU A 837 31.47 58.28 29.28
CA GLU A 837 30.53 57.19 29.56
C GLU A 837 30.23 57.02 31.06
N GLU A 838 31.22 57.25 31.92
CA GLU A 838 31.07 57.20 33.39
C GLU A 838 30.07 58.24 33.88
N PHE A 839 30.11 59.46 33.34
CA PHE A 839 29.22 60.55 33.72
C PHE A 839 27.79 60.33 33.19
N LEU A 840 27.65 59.78 31.98
CA LEU A 840 26.36 59.37 31.44
C LEU A 840 25.68 58.28 32.28
N ARG A 841 26.45 57.27 32.72
CA ARG A 841 25.92 56.20 33.57
C ARG A 841 25.45 56.73 34.92
N ASP A 842 26.18 57.66 35.51
CA ASP A 842 25.82 58.28 36.79
C ASP A 842 24.49 59.07 36.66
N ILE A 843 24.32 59.86 35.60
CA ILE A 843 23.07 60.61 35.32
C ILE A 843 21.86 59.68 35.13
N LEU A 844 22.04 58.54 34.46
CA LEU A 844 20.94 57.60 34.18
C LEU A 844 20.57 56.73 35.39
N THR A 845 21.45 56.59 36.39
CA THR A 845 21.27 55.68 37.54
C THR A 845 21.08 56.39 38.89
N SER A 846 21.48 57.65 39.02
CA SER A 846 21.36 58.43 40.26
C SER A 846 19.90 58.57 40.73
N PRO A 847 19.59 58.47 42.04
CA PRO A 847 18.22 58.61 42.57
C PRO A 847 17.65 60.03 42.43
N ASP A 848 18.48 61.05 42.22
CA ASP A 848 18.02 62.44 42.02
C ASP A 848 17.48 62.65 40.58
N ASP A 849 16.56 63.61 40.43
CA ASP A 849 16.00 63.95 39.11
C ASP A 849 17.08 64.65 38.25
N PRO A 850 17.35 64.16 37.02
CA PRO A 850 18.35 64.78 36.16
C PRO A 850 17.95 66.21 35.78
N THR A 851 18.94 67.10 35.70
CA THR A 851 18.76 68.55 35.47
C THR A 851 18.27 68.90 34.07
N SER A 852 18.40 68.00 33.09
CA SER A 852 17.92 68.20 31.72
C SER A 852 16.67 67.35 31.46
N GLU A 853 15.70 67.96 30.79
CA GLU A 853 14.44 67.33 30.40
C GLU A 853 14.68 66.10 29.50
N GLU A 854 15.69 66.13 28.64
CA GLU A 854 16.07 65.06 27.72
C GLU A 854 16.56 63.81 28.47
N PHE A 855 17.43 63.97 29.47
CA PHE A 855 17.92 62.86 30.28
C PHE A 855 16.82 62.26 31.17
N ARG A 856 15.87 63.09 31.64
CA ARG A 856 14.69 62.61 32.37
C ARG A 856 13.80 61.72 31.50
N LEU A 857 13.55 62.14 30.26
CA LEU A 857 12.79 61.36 29.29
C LEU A 857 13.48 60.03 28.94
N LEU A 858 14.80 60.02 28.78
CA LEU A 858 15.56 58.79 28.50
C LEU A 858 15.58 57.80 29.68
N ARG A 859 15.66 58.31 30.91
CA ARG A 859 15.54 57.48 32.12
C ARG A 859 14.16 56.82 32.21
N ASN A 860 13.10 57.58 31.96
CA ASN A 860 11.72 57.05 31.91
C ASN A 860 11.54 56.04 30.77
N ALA A 861 12.09 56.33 29.59
CA ALA A 861 12.09 55.42 28.46
C ALA A 861 12.75 54.07 28.79
N THR A 862 13.84 54.08 29.57
CA THR A 862 14.51 52.85 30.03
C THR A 862 13.59 51.97 30.88
N ILE A 863 12.74 52.59 31.70
CA ILE A 863 11.75 51.88 32.52
C ILE A 863 10.62 51.34 31.65
N TRP A 864 10.04 52.16 30.77
CA TRP A 864 8.95 51.76 29.88
C TRP A 864 9.35 50.61 28.95
N VAL A 865 10.52 50.72 28.32
CA VAL A 865 11.05 49.70 27.39
C VAL A 865 11.31 48.38 28.10
N ARG A 866 11.80 48.42 29.35
CA ARG A 866 11.98 47.23 30.18
C ARG A 866 10.63 46.61 30.56
N ASP A 867 9.63 47.43 30.88
CA ASP A 867 8.26 46.96 31.16
C ASP A 867 7.61 46.31 29.92
N TRP A 868 8.01 46.72 28.71
CA TRP A 868 7.61 46.07 27.46
C TRP A 868 8.41 44.81 27.13
N GLY A 869 9.37 44.43 27.98
CA GLY A 869 10.25 43.29 27.77
C GLY A 869 11.33 43.51 26.70
N GLY A 870 11.59 44.77 26.37
CA GLY A 870 12.69 45.23 25.53
C GLY A 870 13.91 45.68 26.35
N ALA A 871 14.88 46.30 25.67
CA ALA A 871 16.07 46.87 26.31
C ALA A 871 16.53 48.13 25.57
N ILE A 872 17.04 49.13 26.28
CA ILE A 872 17.69 50.31 25.69
C ILE A 872 19.14 50.36 26.19
N ASP A 873 20.08 50.51 25.26
CA ASP A 873 21.52 50.67 25.53
C ASP A 873 21.97 52.03 24.99
N ILE A 874 22.53 52.89 25.84
CA ILE A 874 22.96 54.24 25.49
C ILE A 874 24.46 54.31 25.71
N LYS A 875 25.21 54.60 24.65
CA LYS A 875 26.66 54.80 24.69
C LYS A 875 26.98 56.21 24.22
N SER A 876 27.92 56.85 24.89
CA SER A 876 28.45 58.14 24.48
C SER A 876 29.96 58.08 24.43
N THR A 877 30.52 58.68 23.38
CA THR A 877 31.97 58.76 23.17
C THR A 877 32.33 60.19 22.85
N VAL A 878 33.24 60.77 23.64
CA VAL A 878 33.69 62.16 23.47
C VAL A 878 34.26 62.34 22.05
N GLY A 879 33.73 63.33 21.32
CA GLY A 879 34.09 63.66 19.94
C GLY A 879 33.44 62.79 18.85
N LYS A 880 32.58 61.82 19.22
CA LYS A 880 31.86 60.95 18.27
C LYS A 880 30.34 60.93 18.50
N GLY A 881 29.82 61.68 19.47
CA GLY A 881 28.41 61.77 19.81
C GLY A 881 27.86 60.57 20.59
N TYR A 882 26.55 60.35 20.46
CA TYR A 882 25.78 59.31 21.11
C TYR A 882 25.40 58.19 20.13
N LEU A 883 25.36 56.97 20.67
CA LEU A 883 24.83 55.78 20.02
C LEU A 883 23.77 55.16 20.94
N ILE A 884 22.51 55.19 20.50
CA ILE A 884 21.36 54.69 21.26
C ILE A 884 20.80 53.48 20.53
N SER A 885 20.79 52.32 21.19
CA SER A 885 20.23 51.08 20.66
C SER A 885 18.99 50.68 21.45
N LEU A 886 17.83 50.72 20.80
CA LEU A 886 16.53 50.38 21.37
C LEU A 886 16.04 49.05 20.81
N LYS A 887 15.91 48.04 21.68
CA LYS A 887 15.39 46.70 21.36
C LYS A 887 13.95 46.57 21.83
N LEU A 888 13.04 46.29 20.90
CA LEU A 888 11.61 46.10 21.17
C LEU A 888 11.16 44.70 20.74
N ARG A 889 10.17 44.14 21.44
CA ARG A 889 9.59 42.84 21.10
C ARG A 889 8.65 42.96 19.91
N LEU A 890 8.79 42.08 18.94
CA LEU A 890 7.83 41.94 17.84
C LEU A 890 6.52 41.35 18.35
N PHE A 891 5.40 41.81 17.81
CA PHE A 891 4.11 41.17 18.04
C PHE A 891 4.08 39.82 17.32
N GLN A 892 4.20 38.73 18.08
CA GLN A 892 4.03 37.37 17.58
C GLN A 892 2.76 36.77 18.18
N THR A 893 1.77 36.46 17.34
CA THR A 893 0.62 35.66 17.78
C THR A 893 1.14 34.25 18.08
N ILE A 894 0.98 33.79 19.32
CA ILE A 894 1.41 32.47 19.77
C ILE A 894 0.76 31.41 18.87
N SER A 895 1.54 30.85 17.93
CA SER A 895 1.23 29.59 17.24
C SER A 895 2.36 28.57 17.48
N LYS A 896 2.81 28.47 18.73
CA LYS A 896 3.67 27.40 19.23
C LYS A 896 3.03 26.79 20.47
N GLN A 897 1.90 26.12 20.28
CA GLN A 897 1.41 25.04 21.14
C GLN A 897 0.27 24.32 20.41
N ALA A 898 0.67 23.44 19.50
CA ALA A 898 -0.09 22.26 19.07
C ALA A 898 0.93 21.23 18.58
#